data_AF-A0A7K3Y0N7-F1
#
_entry.id   AF-A0A7K3Y0N7-F1
#
_cell.length_a   1.000
_cell.length_b   1.000
_cell.length_c   1.000
_cell.angle_alpha   90.00
_cell.angle_beta   90.00
_cell.angle_gamma   90.00
#
_symmetry.space_group_name_H-M   'P 1'
#
loop_
_entity.id
_entity.type
_entity.pdbx_description
1 polymer ?
#
loop_
_entity_poly.entity_id
_entity_poly.type
_entity_poly.pdbx_seq_one_letter_code
_entity_poly.pdbx_strand_id
1 'polypeptide(L)'
;MTSRTESSFCHVGGQKRPRAAAFALQALSLLFCAAVAVASIPLCSGLLANAGVLAPNASAQAYAVSAWSGTVNGSDLQDAVVKLRPHNYYRTADIHNDGIAKGDVIYLYNLGTTSKWRLKNISGTDYYYIEGYSDFTEKGFVNSYLFDVDDQSKDSGAIVHSWSGTDDKHYSRHWQFQRQSNGTYLIKNRNSGLWLSLSGSGADEDEMKLCQSSTPMYWDVEVVGKNNHSSDYSQDYSLLKQYSSFPGTNWMSDLPDSTPLTSLSIPGTHDSGTCWTWGDIEPQTSLTTCQQLFIREQLAAGVRFFDIRLGIDGLDDRDPYINHGGIVCVTEKGVDMRLSDVMNYFKSFLEANPTEFVIMMASNSNGDVNNQANSLKKWIDDYPDLFYLDQGATPTVKDLRGKIYLTHRLDLSDTSYSGDDLGLDLSDWDSHDYKTANWRPIEIESNAPFSIFVQDDYDDFADQKIHLVGQTLISATTESPDALFINYTSCTKNNPFSAARYMNENLQDETYFTGTKHRLGIVTMDFIDSRLAWQIYRQNPGVETANETFANAPLTSKSSTLGSWLLDGRWWYCHHDGSYTRDGWEFIDGVWYRFDRAGWMQTGWVKDDGKWYYLDNSGAMHTGWLCDGGAWYYLDSDGAMRTGWFSDGGTWYFAGTSGALKSGWLKDGGEWYYLHPSHDGRFGAMDTGWVRDGGTWYYLSPKAGAPEGSMQTGWLYNGGAWYYLDGSGAMATNTWVGKYHVNGAGVWDRTW
;
A
#
# COMPACT_ATOMS: atom_id res chain seq x y z
N MET A 1 -19.13 36.49 -54.02
CA MET A 1 -20.54 36.95 -54.10
C MET A 1 -21.08 36.81 -52.68
N THR A 2 -21.19 37.89 -51.91
CA THR A 2 -22.36 38.80 -51.79
C THR A 2 -23.60 38.11 -51.19
N SER A 3 -24.22 38.61 -50.10
CA SER A 3 -23.90 39.82 -49.30
C SER A 3 -24.83 40.01 -48.08
N ARG A 4 -24.29 40.59 -46.98
CA ARG A 4 -24.95 41.57 -46.08
C ARG A 4 -26.19 41.10 -45.26
N THR A 5 -26.61 41.71 -44.13
CA THR A 5 -26.09 42.88 -43.36
C THR A 5 -26.51 42.80 -41.87
N GLU A 6 -25.56 43.09 -40.97
CA GLU A 6 -25.60 44.10 -39.88
C GLU A 6 -26.79 44.26 -38.92
N SER A 7 -26.51 44.27 -37.61
CA SER A 7 -26.55 45.49 -36.75
C SER A 7 -26.25 45.19 -35.25
N SER A 8 -25.82 46.11 -34.38
CA SER A 8 -24.99 47.33 -34.53
C SER A 8 -24.56 47.93 -33.16
N PHE A 9 -23.25 48.14 -32.95
CA PHE A 9 -22.61 49.18 -32.10
C PHE A 9 -22.90 49.20 -30.56
N CYS A 10 -22.08 49.76 -29.66
CA CYS A 10 -21.17 50.92 -29.75
C CYS A 10 -19.85 50.81 -28.92
N HIS A 11 -18.90 51.73 -29.17
CA HIS A 11 -17.78 52.09 -28.28
C HIS A 11 -18.14 53.40 -27.51
N VAL A 12 -17.32 54.18 -26.76
CA VAL A 12 -15.87 54.48 -26.61
C VAL A 12 -15.68 55.05 -25.17
N GLY A 13 -14.57 55.02 -24.43
CA GLY A 13 -13.19 54.53 -24.62
C GLY A 13 -12.12 55.61 -24.34
N GLY A 14 -11.29 55.52 -23.27
CA GLY A 14 -10.30 56.58 -22.97
C GLY A 14 -9.37 56.39 -21.75
N GLN A 15 -8.07 56.61 -21.95
CA GLN A 15 -6.97 56.48 -20.98
C GLN A 15 -6.85 57.65 -19.96
N LYS A 16 -6.32 57.43 -18.75
CA LYS A 16 -4.94 57.87 -18.32
C LYS A 16 -4.60 57.60 -16.83
N ARG A 17 -3.29 57.64 -16.52
CA ARG A 17 -2.66 57.55 -15.17
C ARG A 17 -2.69 58.92 -14.44
N PRO A 18 -2.41 58.97 -13.11
CA PRO A 18 -1.07 59.45 -12.68
C PRO A 18 -0.42 58.62 -11.55
N ARG A 19 0.57 59.18 -10.82
CA ARG A 19 1.57 58.50 -9.97
C ARG A 19 1.74 59.13 -8.57
N ALA A 20 1.99 58.27 -7.56
CA ALA A 20 3.02 58.35 -6.49
C ALA A 20 2.98 59.45 -5.37
N ALA A 21 3.88 59.24 -4.40
CA ALA A 21 4.16 59.96 -3.13
C ALA A 21 3.05 59.80 -2.04
N ALA A 22 3.23 59.26 -0.83
CA ALA A 22 4.35 59.10 0.12
C ALA A 22 4.63 60.30 1.06
N PHE A 23 4.52 60.08 2.38
CA PHE A 23 5.49 60.46 3.44
C PHE A 23 5.08 59.88 4.81
N ALA A 24 5.96 59.94 5.82
CA ALA A 24 5.78 59.37 7.17
C ALA A 24 6.03 60.41 8.29
N LEU A 25 5.61 60.12 9.53
CA LEU A 25 6.05 60.72 10.82
C LEU A 25 5.76 59.66 11.94
N GLN A 26 6.70 59.29 12.83
CA GLN A 26 6.99 59.87 14.17
C GLN A 26 5.80 59.87 15.18
N ALA A 27 5.91 59.54 16.48
CA ALA A 27 6.95 58.93 17.34
C ALA A 27 6.28 58.52 18.72
N LEU A 28 6.85 58.35 19.93
CA LEU A 28 8.17 58.62 20.56
C LEU A 28 8.33 57.92 21.97
N SER A 29 9.55 57.50 22.34
CA SER A 29 10.17 57.51 23.71
C SER A 29 9.80 56.55 24.89
N LEU A 30 10.83 56.37 25.76
CA LEU A 30 10.90 55.90 27.18
C LEU A 30 10.87 54.38 27.48
N LEU A 31 11.53 53.85 28.54
CA LEU A 31 12.89 54.07 29.13
C LEU A 31 13.16 53.06 30.29
N PHE A 32 14.44 52.67 30.51
CA PHE A 32 14.95 51.84 31.65
C PHE A 32 14.39 50.39 31.78
N CYS A 33 14.99 49.43 32.51
CA CYS A 33 16.26 49.38 33.26
C CYS A 33 16.91 47.98 33.13
N ALA A 34 18.13 47.79 33.68
CA ALA A 34 18.86 46.52 33.68
C ALA A 34 18.78 45.78 35.04
N ALA A 35 18.98 44.46 35.02
CA ALA A 35 19.31 43.65 36.21
C ALA A 35 20.21 42.46 35.81
N VAL A 36 21.14 42.09 36.70
CA VAL A 36 22.03 40.92 36.55
C VAL A 36 21.72 39.92 37.66
N ALA A 37 21.72 38.63 37.35
CA ALA A 37 21.76 37.57 38.34
C ALA A 37 22.74 36.47 37.88
N VAL A 38 23.74 36.17 38.70
CA VAL A 38 24.65 35.03 38.53
C VAL A 38 24.32 33.99 39.59
N ALA A 39 24.15 32.73 39.18
CA ALA A 39 24.01 31.60 40.10
C ALA A 39 24.92 30.46 39.61
N SER A 40 25.86 30.05 40.47
CA SER A 40 26.91 29.07 40.18
C SER A 40 26.63 27.73 40.87
N ILE A 41 26.95 26.62 40.22
CA ILE A 41 27.04 25.27 40.82
C ILE A 41 28.13 24.46 40.08
N PRO A 42 28.81 23.49 40.73
CA PRO A 42 30.27 23.41 40.62
C PRO A 42 30.85 22.39 39.62
N LEU A 43 32.14 22.59 39.32
CA LEU A 43 33.03 21.64 38.65
C LEU A 43 33.22 20.35 39.47
N CYS A 44 33.26 19.21 38.77
CA CYS A 44 34.06 18.06 39.17
C CYS A 44 34.70 17.43 37.90
N SER A 45 35.84 16.76 38.02
CA SER A 45 36.79 16.59 36.91
C SER A 45 37.08 15.14 36.53
N GLY A 46 37.15 14.84 35.23
CA GLY A 46 37.62 13.54 34.71
C GLY A 46 37.86 13.53 33.20
N LEU A 47 39.13 13.32 32.81
CA LEU A 47 39.63 13.13 31.43
C LEU A 47 38.89 11.97 30.71
N LEU A 48 38.85 11.88 29.37
CA LEU A 48 39.83 12.25 28.33
C LEU A 48 39.21 12.93 27.11
N ALA A 49 40.05 13.56 26.29
CA ALA A 49 39.69 14.15 25.00
C ALA A 49 40.50 13.53 23.85
N ASN A 50 39.89 13.45 22.67
CA ASN A 50 40.55 13.82 21.42
C ASN A 50 39.48 14.38 20.46
N ALA A 51 39.86 15.32 19.60
CA ALA A 51 38.92 16.22 18.93
C ALA A 51 38.91 16.06 17.40
N GLY A 52 37.76 16.36 16.78
CA GLY A 52 37.51 16.21 15.34
C GLY A 52 36.60 17.29 14.74
N VAL A 53 36.82 18.55 15.09
CA VAL A 53 36.22 19.76 14.48
C VAL A 53 34.68 19.83 14.49
N LEU A 54 34.12 20.51 15.49
CA LEU A 54 32.78 21.13 15.37
C LEU A 54 32.95 22.62 15.07
N ALA A 55 32.34 23.09 13.97
CA ALA A 55 32.20 24.51 13.67
C ALA A 55 30.90 25.04 14.32
N PRO A 56 30.93 26.10 15.14
CA PRO A 56 29.73 26.66 15.75
C PRO A 56 29.00 27.64 14.82
N ASN A 57 27.72 27.87 15.13
CA ASN A 57 26.85 28.93 14.59
C ASN A 57 26.25 28.73 13.19
N ALA A 58 25.38 27.73 13.06
CA ALA A 58 24.05 28.00 12.52
C ALA A 58 23.04 27.87 13.67
N SER A 59 22.17 28.86 13.87
CA SER A 59 21.08 28.74 14.84
C SER A 59 19.95 27.93 14.20
N ALA A 60 19.84 26.64 14.55
CA ALA A 60 18.69 25.82 14.18
C ALA A 60 17.42 26.44 14.78
N GLN A 61 16.65 27.17 13.96
CA GLN A 61 15.27 27.48 14.28
C GLN A 61 14.47 26.22 13.99
N ALA A 62 14.43 25.30 14.95
CA ALA A 62 13.59 24.11 14.86
C ALA A 62 12.15 24.53 14.55
N TYR A 63 11.68 24.21 13.35
CA TYR A 63 10.32 24.53 12.91
C TYR A 63 9.34 23.57 13.56
N ALA A 64 9.07 23.82 14.84
CA ALA A 64 7.90 23.30 15.50
C ALA A 64 6.68 23.67 14.65
N VAL A 65 5.99 22.64 14.15
CA VAL A 65 4.69 22.73 13.47
C VAL A 65 3.81 23.67 14.29
N SER A 66 3.59 24.89 13.78
CA SER A 66 3.46 26.15 14.56
C SER A 66 3.48 26.04 16.10
N ALA A 67 4.48 26.61 16.79
CA ALA A 67 4.64 26.52 18.26
C ALA A 67 3.48 27.11 19.13
N TRP A 68 2.39 27.56 18.52
CA TRP A 68 1.17 28.02 19.17
C TRP A 68 0.21 26.85 19.47
N SER A 69 -0.39 26.91 20.66
CA SER A 69 -1.50 26.05 21.09
C SER A 69 -2.73 26.89 21.45
N GLY A 70 -3.91 26.35 21.17
CA GLY A 70 -5.19 27.03 21.39
C GLY A 70 -6.30 26.54 20.48
N THR A 71 -7.50 27.11 20.64
CA THR A 71 -8.63 26.87 19.74
C THR A 71 -8.35 27.48 18.37
N VAL A 72 -8.47 26.69 17.30
CA VAL A 72 -8.38 27.17 15.91
C VAL A 72 -9.54 28.12 15.63
N ASN A 73 -9.28 29.30 15.05
CA ASN A 73 -10.36 30.23 14.73
C ASN A 73 -11.22 29.65 13.61
N GLY A 74 -12.51 29.95 13.61
CA GLY A 74 -13.46 29.37 12.64
C GLY A 74 -13.13 29.63 11.17
N SER A 75 -12.49 30.75 10.87
CA SER A 75 -12.05 31.11 9.51
C SER A 75 -10.96 30.20 8.94
N ASP A 76 -10.18 29.55 9.80
CA ASP A 76 -8.82 29.15 9.42
C ASP A 76 -8.86 27.84 8.62
N LEU A 77 -9.48 26.79 9.18
CA LEU A 77 -9.70 25.52 8.50
C LEU A 77 -10.99 25.50 7.65
N GLN A 78 -11.55 26.66 7.29
CA GLN A 78 -12.70 26.72 6.39
C GLN A 78 -12.38 26.05 5.05
N ASP A 79 -13.20 25.07 4.69
CA ASP A 79 -13.07 24.21 3.51
C ASP A 79 -11.76 23.40 3.42
N ALA A 80 -11.01 23.27 4.51
CA ALA A 80 -9.87 22.36 4.58
C ALA A 80 -10.34 20.91 4.36
N VAL A 81 -9.65 20.18 3.48
CA VAL A 81 -9.79 18.73 3.35
C VAL A 81 -8.70 18.09 4.18
N VAL A 82 -9.09 17.23 5.12
CA VAL A 82 -8.22 16.64 6.12
C VAL A 82 -8.38 15.12 6.23
N LYS A 83 -7.33 14.41 6.62
CA LYS A 83 -7.45 13.07 7.21
C LYS A 83 -7.32 13.19 8.73
N LEU A 84 -8.11 12.41 9.46
CA LEU A 84 -8.11 12.40 10.93
C LEU A 84 -7.55 11.05 11.43
N ARG A 85 -6.49 11.08 12.24
CA ARG A 85 -5.87 9.89 12.83
C ARG A 85 -5.72 10.10 14.34
N PRO A 86 -5.98 9.11 15.20
CA PRO A 86 -5.53 9.21 16.59
C PRO A 86 -4.00 9.32 16.61
N HIS A 87 -3.44 10.14 17.48
CA HIS A 87 -1.99 10.35 17.54
C HIS A 87 -1.27 9.06 17.96
N ASN A 88 -0.17 8.75 17.27
CA ASN A 88 0.60 7.49 17.35
C ASN A 88 -0.08 6.23 16.82
N TYR A 89 -1.29 6.30 16.27
CA TYR A 89 -1.85 5.20 15.48
C TYR A 89 -1.27 5.23 14.05
N TYR A 90 -1.57 4.20 13.27
CA TYR A 90 -1.52 4.15 11.81
C TYR A 90 -2.89 4.47 11.19
N ARG A 91 -3.97 3.91 11.76
CA ARG A 91 -5.30 3.87 11.15
C ARG A 91 -6.07 5.20 11.21
N THR A 92 -6.71 5.59 10.11
CA THR A 92 -7.46 6.85 9.98
C THR A 92 -8.97 6.66 10.11
N ALA A 93 -9.67 7.71 10.53
CA ALA A 93 -11.14 7.75 10.60
C ALA A 93 -11.78 7.63 9.22
N ASP A 94 -12.73 6.71 9.06
CA ASP A 94 -13.23 6.21 7.78
C ASP A 94 -14.64 5.58 7.93
N ILE A 95 -15.37 5.37 6.82
CA ILE A 95 -16.73 4.81 6.78
C ILE A 95 -16.87 3.64 5.78
N HIS A 96 -16.14 2.56 6.04
CA HIS A 96 -16.35 1.23 5.45
C HIS A 96 -15.91 1.06 3.98
N ASN A 97 -15.76 -0.21 3.60
CA ASN A 97 -14.89 -0.72 2.56
C ASN A 97 -15.62 -1.02 1.23
N ASP A 98 -16.73 -0.34 0.95
CA ASP A 98 -17.56 -0.50 -0.26
C ASP A 98 -18.27 0.80 -0.73
N GLY A 99 -17.79 1.96 -0.26
CA GLY A 99 -18.12 3.27 -0.84
C GLY A 99 -19.55 3.81 -0.67
N ILE A 100 -20.45 3.14 0.06
CA ILE A 100 -21.85 3.59 0.26
C ILE A 100 -22.27 3.60 1.74
N ALA A 101 -21.60 4.41 2.57
CA ALA A 101 -22.03 4.66 3.94
C ALA A 101 -23.24 5.62 4.03
N LYS A 102 -24.28 5.25 4.80
CA LYS A 102 -25.46 6.06 5.10
C LYS A 102 -26.05 5.81 6.49
N GLY A 103 -25.62 6.60 7.48
CA GLY A 103 -26.02 6.44 8.88
C GLY A 103 -25.10 5.49 9.67
N ASP A 104 -24.05 4.99 9.01
CA ASP A 104 -23.10 4.03 9.57
C ASP A 104 -22.19 4.65 10.63
N VAL A 105 -21.63 3.76 11.45
CA VAL A 105 -20.60 4.07 12.44
C VAL A 105 -19.33 4.51 11.73
N ILE A 106 -18.63 5.51 12.28
CA ILE A 106 -17.29 5.89 11.80
C ILE A 106 -16.26 5.04 12.53
N TYR A 107 -15.36 4.44 11.76
CA TYR A 107 -14.38 3.44 12.19
C TYR A 107 -12.95 3.97 12.01
N LEU A 108 -11.97 3.25 12.56
CA LEU A 108 -10.58 3.30 12.10
C LEU A 108 -10.31 2.15 11.13
N TYR A 109 -9.61 2.45 10.03
CA TYR A 109 -9.10 1.45 9.10
C TYR A 109 -7.66 1.74 8.66
N ASN A 110 -6.86 0.68 8.48
CA ASN A 110 -5.64 0.69 7.67
C ASN A 110 -6.05 1.04 6.23
N LEU A 111 -5.48 2.10 5.64
CA LEU A 111 -5.82 2.63 4.30
C LEU A 111 -7.33 2.55 4.00
N GLY A 112 -8.14 3.31 4.72
CA GLY A 112 -9.58 3.43 4.45
C GLY A 112 -9.90 4.04 3.08
N THR A 113 -11.13 3.86 2.58
CA THR A 113 -11.57 4.34 1.24
C THR A 113 -12.54 5.52 1.25
N THR A 114 -12.79 6.09 2.43
CA THR A 114 -13.63 7.26 2.70
C THR A 114 -13.01 8.09 3.85
N SER A 115 -11.68 8.27 3.75
CA SER A 115 -10.80 8.69 4.83
C SER A 115 -10.47 10.20 4.83
N LYS A 116 -10.80 10.92 3.75
CA LYS A 116 -10.80 12.38 3.68
C LYS A 116 -12.09 12.97 4.24
N TRP A 117 -11.96 14.14 4.84
CA TRP A 117 -13.02 14.86 5.54
C TRP A 117 -12.93 16.36 5.26
N ARG A 118 -14.03 17.01 4.95
CA ARG A 118 -14.08 18.46 4.72
C ARG A 118 -14.56 19.19 5.97
N LEU A 119 -13.79 20.19 6.40
CA LEU A 119 -14.11 21.02 7.55
C LEU A 119 -14.91 22.26 7.10
N LYS A 120 -16.16 22.37 7.58
CA LYS A 120 -17.09 23.46 7.25
C LYS A 120 -17.36 24.32 8.48
N ASN A 121 -16.88 25.56 8.50
CA ASN A 121 -17.08 26.46 9.63
C ASN A 121 -18.56 26.84 9.83
N ILE A 122 -18.96 26.88 11.10
CA ILE A 122 -20.25 27.39 11.54
C ILE A 122 -20.10 28.90 11.75
N SER A 123 -20.60 29.67 10.77
CA SER A 123 -20.41 31.12 10.63
C SER A 123 -20.59 31.90 11.93
N GLY A 124 -19.59 32.74 12.25
CA GLY A 124 -19.54 33.54 13.48
C GLY A 124 -19.13 32.75 14.73
N THR A 125 -18.64 31.51 14.57
CA THR A 125 -18.15 30.67 15.68
C THR A 125 -16.86 29.94 15.32
N ASP A 126 -16.23 29.35 16.32
CA ASP A 126 -15.02 28.53 16.31
C ASP A 126 -15.30 27.01 16.18
N TYR A 127 -16.50 26.65 15.72
CA TYR A 127 -16.92 25.27 15.49
C TYR A 127 -17.00 24.93 14.00
N TYR A 128 -16.88 23.64 13.69
CA TYR A 128 -16.93 23.07 12.36
C TYR A 128 -17.91 21.90 12.30
N TYR A 129 -18.54 21.70 11.14
CA TYR A 129 -18.97 20.36 10.73
C TYR A 129 -17.77 19.61 10.13
N ILE A 130 -17.75 18.30 10.35
CA ILE A 130 -16.84 17.37 9.67
C ILE A 130 -17.71 16.61 8.67
N GLU A 131 -17.55 16.93 7.38
CA GLU A 131 -18.36 16.44 6.25
C GLU A 131 -17.58 15.37 5.49
N GLY A 132 -18.21 14.25 5.14
CA GLY A 132 -17.60 13.17 4.37
C GLY A 132 -17.11 13.64 3.01
N TYR A 133 -15.89 13.24 2.65
CA TYR A 133 -15.29 13.52 1.35
C TYR A 133 -14.85 12.20 0.73
N SER A 134 -15.31 11.88 -0.48
CA SER A 134 -14.94 10.62 -1.13
C SER A 134 -13.48 10.65 -1.55
N ASP A 135 -12.74 9.58 -1.27
CA ASP A 135 -11.33 9.46 -1.68
C ASP A 135 -11.20 9.17 -3.18
N PHE A 136 -12.21 8.52 -3.78
CA PHE A 136 -12.12 7.90 -5.12
C PHE A 136 -13.27 8.22 -6.09
N THR A 137 -14.35 8.89 -5.66
CA THR A 137 -15.55 9.07 -6.50
C THR A 137 -16.20 10.46 -6.46
N GLU A 138 -15.94 11.29 -7.48
CA GLU A 138 -16.75 12.48 -7.79
C GLU A 138 -18.13 12.14 -8.42
N LYS A 139 -18.43 10.86 -8.67
CA LYS A 139 -19.70 10.40 -9.27
C LYS A 139 -20.95 10.63 -8.41
N GLY A 140 -20.80 11.13 -7.19
CA GLY A 140 -21.92 11.61 -6.38
C GLY A 140 -21.47 12.24 -5.07
N PHE A 141 -21.48 13.56 -4.99
CA PHE A 141 -21.15 14.30 -3.77
C PHE A 141 -21.93 13.76 -2.55
N VAL A 142 -21.19 13.31 -1.53
CA VAL A 142 -21.69 13.06 -0.17
C VAL A 142 -21.87 14.36 0.63
N ASN A 143 -22.40 15.42 -0.03
CA ASN A 143 -22.72 16.78 0.48
C ASN A 143 -23.83 16.80 1.56
N SER A 144 -23.82 15.82 2.47
CA SER A 144 -24.81 15.65 3.53
C SER A 144 -24.30 14.81 4.70
N TYR A 145 -23.21 14.06 4.59
CA TYR A 145 -22.83 13.07 5.61
C TYR A 145 -21.88 13.71 6.63
N LEU A 146 -22.38 13.89 7.86
CA LEU A 146 -21.72 14.66 8.91
C LEU A 146 -21.39 13.77 10.12
N PHE A 147 -20.24 13.99 10.76
CA PHE A 147 -19.96 13.44 12.10
C PHE A 147 -21.05 13.88 13.08
N ASP A 148 -21.92 12.96 13.50
CA ASP A 148 -22.97 13.20 14.50
C ASP A 148 -22.81 12.21 15.67
N VAL A 149 -23.04 12.67 16.90
CA VAL A 149 -23.06 11.80 18.09
C VAL A 149 -24.45 11.17 18.17
N ASP A 150 -24.50 9.85 18.28
CA ASP A 150 -25.74 9.07 18.22
C ASP A 150 -26.79 9.55 19.25
N ASP A 151 -28.06 9.63 18.80
CA ASP A 151 -29.20 10.24 19.50
C ASP A 151 -28.96 11.64 20.13
N GLN A 152 -27.94 12.39 19.65
CA GLN A 152 -27.43 13.62 20.28
C GLN A 152 -26.99 13.42 21.75
N SER A 153 -26.52 12.22 22.09
CA SER A 153 -26.17 11.82 23.45
C SER A 153 -25.11 12.73 24.08
N LYS A 154 -25.12 12.80 25.42
CA LYS A 154 -24.12 13.52 26.23
C LYS A 154 -23.27 12.59 27.10
N ASP A 155 -23.45 11.29 26.94
CA ASP A 155 -22.77 10.28 27.73
C ASP A 155 -21.41 9.89 27.12
N SER A 156 -20.46 9.57 27.99
CA SER A 156 -19.14 9.06 27.62
C SER A 156 -19.27 7.63 27.09
N GLY A 157 -18.70 7.35 25.92
CA GLY A 157 -18.83 6.10 25.19
C GLY A 157 -19.89 6.11 24.07
N ALA A 158 -20.69 7.19 23.94
CA ALA A 158 -21.63 7.31 22.83
C ALA A 158 -20.90 7.38 21.48
N ILE A 159 -21.37 6.62 20.49
CA ILE A 159 -20.72 6.41 19.19
C ILE A 159 -20.90 7.63 18.28
N VAL A 160 -19.93 7.87 17.39
CA VAL A 160 -20.04 8.86 16.31
C VAL A 160 -20.37 8.16 15.00
N HIS A 161 -21.41 8.64 14.34
CA HIS A 161 -21.95 8.13 13.09
C HIS A 161 -21.81 9.16 11.97
N SER A 162 -21.85 8.69 10.72
CA SER A 162 -21.88 9.53 9.52
C SER A 162 -23.32 9.70 9.04
N TRP A 163 -23.98 10.78 9.49
CA TRP A 163 -25.43 10.99 9.31
C TRP A 163 -25.75 11.96 8.17
N SER A 164 -26.76 11.63 7.37
CA SER A 164 -27.30 12.52 6.34
C SER A 164 -28.04 13.72 6.96
N GLY A 165 -27.56 14.94 6.74
CA GLY A 165 -28.16 16.19 7.20
C GLY A 165 -27.55 17.43 6.54
N THR A 166 -27.86 18.59 7.11
CA THR A 166 -27.29 19.91 6.78
C THR A 166 -27.10 20.70 8.09
N ASP A 167 -26.82 22.01 8.03
CA ASP A 167 -26.95 22.89 9.22
C ASP A 167 -28.44 23.05 9.60
N ASP A 168 -28.90 22.09 10.40
CA ASP A 168 -30.17 22.09 11.14
C ASP A 168 -29.98 22.46 12.62
N LYS A 169 -28.76 22.89 12.99
CA LYS A 169 -28.33 23.31 14.33
C LYS A 169 -28.28 22.20 15.39
N HIS A 170 -28.23 20.92 15.00
CA HIS A 170 -27.90 19.84 15.92
C HIS A 170 -26.45 19.95 16.43
N TYR A 171 -26.28 20.52 17.63
CA TYR A 171 -24.96 20.79 18.23
C TYR A 171 -24.07 19.55 18.44
N SER A 172 -24.64 18.34 18.35
CA SER A 172 -23.91 17.07 18.32
C SER A 172 -23.01 16.93 17.08
N ARG A 173 -23.28 17.68 16.01
CA ARG A 173 -22.47 17.73 14.77
C ARG A 173 -21.39 18.81 14.78
N HIS A 174 -21.30 19.60 15.85
CA HIS A 174 -20.48 20.79 15.91
C HIS A 174 -19.20 20.48 16.70
N TRP A 175 -18.06 20.46 16.01
CA TRP A 175 -16.76 20.06 16.56
C TRP A 175 -15.80 21.25 16.63
N GLN A 176 -15.09 21.40 17.75
CA GLN A 176 -14.07 22.42 17.98
C GLN A 176 -12.69 21.78 17.98
N PHE A 177 -11.75 22.35 17.22
CA PHE A 177 -10.37 21.88 17.13
C PHE A 177 -9.46 22.70 18.05
N GLN A 178 -8.81 22.05 19.01
CA GLN A 178 -7.89 22.66 19.96
C GLN A 178 -6.47 22.15 19.71
N ARG A 179 -5.65 22.98 19.08
CA ARG A 179 -4.28 22.66 18.67
C ARG A 179 -3.33 22.64 19.86
N GLN A 180 -2.43 21.67 19.90
CA GLN A 180 -1.42 21.47 20.93
C GLN A 180 -0.03 21.92 20.44
N SER A 181 0.89 22.19 21.35
CA SER A 181 2.22 22.74 21.02
C SER A 181 3.18 21.74 20.34
N ASN A 182 2.82 20.46 20.27
CA ASN A 182 3.49 19.43 19.47
C ASN A 182 2.85 19.21 18.09
N GLY A 183 1.83 20.00 17.71
CA GLY A 183 1.14 19.88 16.43
C GLY A 183 -0.05 18.92 16.40
N THR A 184 -0.31 18.19 17.49
CA THR A 184 -1.53 17.37 17.65
C THR A 184 -2.75 18.22 17.99
N TYR A 185 -3.94 17.60 17.99
CA TYR A 185 -5.22 18.23 18.27
C TYR A 185 -6.00 17.49 19.35
N LEU A 186 -6.72 18.24 20.19
CA LEU A 186 -7.88 17.74 20.92
C LEU A 186 -9.14 18.20 20.19
N ILE A 187 -10.00 17.26 19.80
CA ILE A 187 -11.23 17.54 19.06
C ILE A 187 -12.41 17.41 20.03
N LYS A 188 -13.29 18.41 20.09
CA LYS A 188 -14.30 18.54 21.15
C LYS A 188 -15.71 18.75 20.63
N ASN A 189 -16.67 17.99 21.14
CA ASN A 189 -18.07 18.12 20.79
C ASN A 189 -18.76 19.29 21.53
N ARG A 190 -19.53 20.12 20.81
CA ARG A 190 -20.23 21.28 21.37
C ARG A 190 -21.41 20.93 22.27
N ASN A 191 -22.13 19.84 21.99
CA ASN A 191 -23.36 19.50 22.70
C ASN A 191 -23.09 18.88 24.08
N SER A 192 -22.15 17.94 24.14
CA SER A 192 -21.78 17.22 25.36
C SER A 192 -20.63 17.89 26.12
N GLY A 193 -19.73 18.59 25.44
CA GLY A 193 -18.47 19.05 26.01
C GLY A 193 -17.44 17.93 26.20
N LEU A 194 -17.67 16.76 25.58
CA LEU A 194 -16.77 15.59 25.57
C LEU A 194 -15.81 15.62 24.37
N TRP A 195 -14.78 14.78 24.39
CA TRP A 195 -13.71 14.73 23.39
C TRP A 195 -13.93 13.60 22.39
N LEU A 196 -13.52 13.78 21.13
CA LEU A 196 -13.48 12.69 20.15
C LEU A 196 -12.46 11.62 20.58
N SER A 197 -12.87 10.36 20.58
CA SER A 197 -12.14 9.23 21.15
C SER A 197 -12.54 7.91 20.48
N LEU A 198 -12.16 6.77 21.06
CA LEU A 198 -12.47 5.42 20.55
C LEU A 198 -13.24 4.59 21.58
N SER A 199 -14.06 3.65 21.12
CA SER A 199 -14.95 2.84 22.00
C SER A 199 -14.27 1.64 22.69
N GLY A 200 -12.95 1.49 22.58
CA GLY A 200 -12.23 0.25 22.91
C GLY A 200 -11.05 0.42 23.89
N SER A 201 -10.16 -0.57 23.88
CA SER A 201 -9.04 -0.75 24.82
C SER A 201 -7.89 0.26 24.71
N GLY A 202 -7.83 1.04 23.62
CA GLY A 202 -6.68 1.90 23.30
C GLY A 202 -5.56 1.18 22.53
N ALA A 203 -5.83 0.01 21.96
CA ALA A 203 -5.00 -0.61 20.92
C ALA A 203 -5.28 0.02 19.54
N ASP A 204 -4.37 -0.21 18.59
CA ASP A 204 -4.54 0.13 17.17
C ASP A 204 -5.01 -1.10 16.38
N GLU A 205 -6.32 -1.16 16.16
CA GLU A 205 -7.03 -2.29 15.53
C GLU A 205 -8.04 -1.74 14.50
N ASP A 206 -8.28 -2.49 13.42
CA ASP A 206 -9.35 -2.18 12.45
C ASP A 206 -10.73 -2.31 13.09
N GLU A 207 -11.74 -1.65 12.53
CA GLU A 207 -13.13 -1.64 13.06
C GLU A 207 -13.28 -1.03 14.48
N MET A 208 -12.24 -0.35 14.98
CA MET A 208 -12.30 0.46 16.20
C MET A 208 -13.20 1.69 15.99
N LYS A 209 -14.30 1.78 16.74
CA LYS A 209 -15.36 2.78 16.54
C LYS A 209 -15.00 4.12 17.17
N LEU A 210 -15.26 5.21 16.46
CA LEU A 210 -15.19 6.55 17.02
C LEU A 210 -16.33 6.78 18.01
N CYS A 211 -16.02 7.43 19.13
CA CYS A 211 -16.97 7.78 20.19
C CYS A 211 -16.67 9.17 20.76
N GLN A 212 -17.51 9.66 21.66
CA GLN A 212 -17.16 10.77 22.56
C GLN A 212 -16.75 10.25 23.96
N SER A 213 -15.74 10.85 24.58
CA SER A 213 -15.22 10.44 25.89
C SER A 213 -14.96 11.61 26.83
N SER A 214 -15.06 11.37 28.14
CA SER A 214 -14.60 12.31 29.17
C SER A 214 -13.07 12.39 29.26
N THR A 215 -12.38 11.32 28.85
CA THR A 215 -10.93 11.28 28.69
C THR A 215 -10.53 11.87 27.33
N PRO A 216 -9.65 12.88 27.27
CA PRO A 216 -9.16 13.40 25.99
C PRO A 216 -8.25 12.40 25.27
N MET A 217 -8.33 12.38 23.95
CA MET A 217 -7.43 11.68 23.04
C MET A 217 -6.81 12.71 22.09
N TYR A 218 -5.51 12.59 21.83
CA TYR A 218 -4.82 13.41 20.84
C TYR A 218 -5.04 12.86 19.44
N TRP A 219 -5.17 13.75 18.45
CA TRP A 219 -5.39 13.44 17.04
C TRP A 219 -4.33 14.15 16.19
N ASP A 220 -3.78 13.43 15.22
CA ASP A 220 -3.08 14.04 14.08
C ASP A 220 -4.12 14.46 13.04
N VAL A 221 -4.03 15.71 12.58
CA VAL A 221 -4.87 16.28 11.51
C VAL A 221 -3.98 16.52 10.31
N GLU A 222 -4.09 15.68 9.29
CA GLU A 222 -3.39 15.88 8.02
C GLU A 222 -4.18 16.84 7.15
N VAL A 223 -3.72 18.07 6.96
CA VAL A 223 -4.34 18.95 5.96
C VAL A 223 -3.77 18.58 4.59
N VAL A 224 -4.57 17.96 3.73
CA VAL A 224 -4.14 17.50 2.39
C VAL A 224 -4.51 18.51 1.29
N GLY A 225 -5.59 19.28 1.48
CA GLY A 225 -6.04 20.26 0.50
C GLY A 225 -7.08 21.25 1.03
N LYS A 226 -7.69 22.03 0.14
CA LYS A 226 -8.75 23.00 0.46
C LYS A 226 -9.77 23.09 -0.67
N ASN A 227 -11.01 22.69 -0.41
CA ASN A 227 -12.08 22.67 -1.41
C ASN A 227 -12.79 24.03 -1.52
N ASN A 228 -12.08 25.00 -2.10
CA ASN A 228 -12.70 26.22 -2.60
C ASN A 228 -13.43 25.89 -3.91
N HIS A 229 -14.76 26.06 -3.97
CA HIS A 229 -15.59 25.77 -5.18
C HIS A 229 -15.33 26.70 -6.40
N SER A 230 -14.21 27.43 -6.41
CA SER A 230 -13.65 28.06 -7.60
C SER A 230 -13.03 27.02 -8.54
N SER A 231 -12.97 27.29 -9.84
CA SER A 231 -12.39 26.41 -10.88
C SER A 231 -10.87 26.19 -10.78
N ASP A 232 -10.27 26.55 -9.65
CA ASP A 232 -8.85 26.66 -9.43
C ASP A 232 -8.52 26.14 -8.02
N TYR A 233 -8.17 24.85 -7.94
CA TYR A 233 -7.87 24.13 -6.70
C TYR A 233 -6.43 24.43 -6.26
N SER A 234 -6.15 25.72 -6.02
CA SER A 234 -4.86 26.18 -5.55
C SER A 234 -4.62 25.66 -4.13
N GLN A 235 -3.64 24.77 -3.99
CA GLN A 235 -3.31 24.18 -2.70
C GLN A 235 -2.68 25.26 -1.80
N ASP A 236 -3.37 25.59 -0.72
CA ASP A 236 -2.95 26.63 0.22
C ASP A 236 -1.81 26.11 1.12
N TYR A 237 -0.59 26.04 0.56
CA TYR A 237 0.58 25.58 1.30
C TYR A 237 0.83 26.38 2.59
N SER A 238 0.30 27.60 2.73
CA SER A 238 0.39 28.37 3.97
C SER A 238 -0.50 27.80 5.08
N LEU A 239 -1.73 27.40 4.73
CA LEU A 239 -2.64 26.67 5.62
C LEU A 239 -2.04 25.33 6.06
N LEU A 240 -1.50 24.57 5.10
CA LEU A 240 -0.92 23.25 5.38
C LEU A 240 0.25 23.34 6.36
N LYS A 241 1.19 24.28 6.15
CA LYS A 241 2.33 24.54 7.04
C LYS A 241 1.93 24.93 8.47
N GLN A 242 0.80 25.61 8.63
CA GLN A 242 0.35 26.10 9.92
C GLN A 242 -0.44 25.04 10.72
N TYR A 243 -1.27 24.24 10.04
CA TYR A 243 -2.29 23.39 10.68
C TYR A 243 -2.20 21.89 10.40
N SER A 244 -1.46 21.42 9.39
CA SER A 244 -1.19 19.98 9.29
C SER A 244 -0.33 19.53 10.46
N SER A 245 -0.58 18.35 11.03
CA SER A 245 0.24 17.81 12.13
C SER A 245 1.64 17.36 11.69
N PHE A 246 1.86 17.16 10.38
CA PHE A 246 3.15 16.78 9.79
C PHE A 246 3.69 17.89 8.87
N PRO A 247 4.99 18.25 8.92
CA PRO A 247 5.60 19.34 8.13
C PRO A 247 5.85 18.97 6.64
N GLY A 248 5.00 18.12 6.05
CA GLY A 248 5.24 17.49 4.76
C GLY A 248 5.51 18.45 3.60
N THR A 249 4.91 19.65 3.60
CA THR A 249 5.11 20.68 2.56
C THR A 249 6.50 21.30 2.46
N ASN A 250 7.36 21.20 3.49
CA ASN A 250 8.67 21.87 3.48
C ASN A 250 9.79 21.16 4.26
N TRP A 251 9.71 19.84 4.46
CA TRP A 251 10.67 19.12 5.30
C TRP A 251 12.14 19.23 4.83
N MET A 252 12.40 19.54 3.55
CA MET A 252 13.76 19.76 3.06
C MET A 252 14.35 21.11 3.50
N SER A 253 13.57 22.03 4.09
CA SER A 253 14.09 23.29 4.65
C SER A 253 15.09 23.08 5.78
N ASP A 254 14.97 21.98 6.52
CA ASP A 254 15.80 21.68 7.68
C ASP A 254 17.08 20.90 7.31
N LEU A 255 17.18 20.43 6.06
CA LEU A 255 18.38 19.77 5.54
C LEU A 255 19.52 20.78 5.34
N PRO A 256 20.75 20.46 5.79
CA PRO A 256 21.94 21.22 5.41
C PRO A 256 22.12 21.28 3.89
N ASP A 257 22.47 22.46 3.38
CA ASP A 257 22.71 22.70 1.95
C ASP A 257 23.73 21.72 1.33
N SER A 258 24.74 21.30 2.10
CA SER A 258 25.82 20.40 1.67
C SER A 258 25.49 18.91 1.72
N THR A 259 24.28 18.52 2.10
CA THR A 259 23.87 17.11 2.18
C THR A 259 23.77 16.53 0.76
N PRO A 260 24.49 15.45 0.40
CA PRO A 260 24.41 14.86 -0.93
C PRO A 260 23.12 14.05 -1.11
N LEU A 261 22.59 14.01 -2.34
CA LEU A 261 21.37 13.27 -2.69
C LEU A 261 21.40 11.79 -2.25
N THR A 262 22.55 11.12 -2.43
CA THR A 262 22.77 9.71 -2.03
C THR A 262 22.63 9.45 -0.53
N SER A 263 22.64 10.50 0.32
CA SER A 263 22.52 10.35 1.77
C SER A 263 21.09 10.48 2.30
N LEU A 264 20.11 10.82 1.45
CA LEU A 264 18.76 11.16 1.87
C LEU A 264 17.82 9.95 1.98
N SER A 265 16.91 10.02 2.95
CA SER A 265 15.69 9.19 3.03
C SER A 265 14.53 9.98 2.41
N ILE A 266 14.00 9.53 1.27
CA ILE A 266 13.03 10.28 0.46
C ILE A 266 11.74 9.46 0.27
N PRO A 267 10.54 9.99 0.60
CA PRO A 267 9.28 9.34 0.27
C PRO A 267 8.95 9.50 -1.21
N GLY A 268 8.59 8.38 -1.86
CA GLY A 268 8.19 8.32 -3.26
C GLY A 268 6.81 7.69 -3.48
N THR A 269 6.21 7.94 -4.64
CA THR A 269 4.97 7.27 -5.08
C THR A 269 5.17 6.49 -6.36
N HIS A 270 4.69 5.24 -6.36
CA HIS A 270 4.55 4.42 -7.56
C HIS A 270 3.29 4.86 -8.33
N ASP A 271 3.36 4.90 -9.67
CA ASP A 271 2.30 5.34 -10.58
C ASP A 271 1.55 6.59 -10.09
N SER A 272 2.27 7.68 -9.82
CA SER A 272 1.81 8.81 -9.02
C SER A 272 0.52 9.49 -9.52
N GLY A 273 0.20 9.40 -10.81
CA GLY A 273 -1.04 9.96 -11.39
C GLY A 273 -2.33 9.21 -11.01
N THR A 274 -2.22 7.97 -10.52
CA THR A 274 -3.34 7.02 -10.40
C THR A 274 -4.24 7.20 -9.19
N CYS A 275 -4.43 8.43 -8.70
CA CYS A 275 -5.48 8.71 -7.71
C CYS A 275 -6.90 8.50 -8.28
N TRP A 276 -7.04 8.61 -9.61
CA TRP A 276 -8.24 8.29 -10.36
C TRP A 276 -7.83 7.94 -11.80
N THR A 277 -8.37 6.86 -12.36
CA THR A 277 -8.18 6.44 -13.76
C THR A 277 -9.53 6.26 -14.48
N TRP A 278 -9.55 6.33 -15.81
CA TRP A 278 -10.81 6.23 -16.55
C TRP A 278 -11.36 4.79 -16.62
N GLY A 279 -12.48 4.58 -15.94
CA GLY A 279 -13.24 3.32 -15.97
C GLY A 279 -13.01 2.42 -14.75
N ASP A 280 -12.05 2.77 -13.90
CA ASP A 280 -11.65 2.06 -12.69
C ASP A 280 -11.67 3.07 -11.53
N ILE A 281 -12.45 2.77 -10.47
CA ILE A 281 -12.88 3.77 -9.46
C ILE A 281 -13.05 3.19 -8.03
N GLU A 282 -12.71 1.92 -7.81
CA GLU A 282 -12.91 1.25 -6.51
C GLU A 282 -11.67 0.43 -6.17
N PRO A 283 -10.75 0.96 -5.34
CA PRO A 283 -9.38 0.46 -5.21
C PRO A 283 -9.32 -1.00 -4.71
N GLN A 284 -10.31 -1.46 -3.95
CA GLN A 284 -10.51 -2.85 -3.52
C GLN A 284 -10.54 -3.86 -4.67
N THR A 285 -10.89 -3.42 -5.88
CA THR A 285 -10.99 -4.25 -7.10
C THR A 285 -10.14 -3.71 -8.25
N SER A 286 -9.59 -2.51 -8.10
CA SER A 286 -8.82 -1.80 -9.12
C SER A 286 -7.54 -2.54 -9.46
N LEU A 287 -7.16 -2.50 -10.73
CA LEU A 287 -5.85 -2.97 -11.20
C LEU A 287 -4.94 -1.82 -11.66
N THR A 288 -5.39 -0.57 -11.49
CA THR A 288 -4.64 0.62 -11.94
C THR A 288 -4.54 1.75 -10.91
N THR A 289 -5.36 1.74 -9.86
CA THR A 289 -5.30 2.74 -8.77
C THR A 289 -4.20 2.32 -7.81
N CYS A 290 -3.09 3.07 -7.80
CA CYS A 290 -1.98 2.87 -6.87
C CYS A 290 -1.92 3.96 -5.79
N GLN A 291 -2.77 4.99 -5.84
CA GLN A 291 -2.72 6.15 -4.93
C GLN A 291 -4.10 6.58 -4.43
N GLN A 292 -4.16 7.16 -3.22
CA GLN A 292 -5.35 7.79 -2.61
C GLN A 292 -5.29 9.32 -2.59
N LEU A 293 -4.16 9.90 -2.99
CA LEU A 293 -3.87 11.33 -2.99
C LEU A 293 -3.55 11.76 -4.42
N PHE A 294 -4.11 12.88 -4.92
CA PHE A 294 -3.64 13.46 -6.18
C PHE A 294 -2.19 13.97 -6.03
N ILE A 295 -1.44 14.14 -7.13
CA ILE A 295 -0.01 14.54 -7.07
C ILE A 295 0.24 15.80 -6.22
N ARG A 296 -0.69 16.77 -6.21
CA ARG A 296 -0.66 17.92 -5.29
C ARG A 296 -0.76 17.50 -3.81
N GLU A 297 -1.72 16.64 -3.49
CA GLU A 297 -1.93 16.10 -2.14
C GLU A 297 -0.72 15.25 -1.68
N GLN A 298 -0.06 14.53 -2.59
CA GLN A 298 1.19 13.79 -2.34
C GLN A 298 2.36 14.74 -2.01
N LEU A 299 2.57 15.81 -2.79
CA LEU A 299 3.57 16.86 -2.53
C LEU A 299 3.37 17.49 -1.13
N ALA A 300 2.11 17.66 -0.72
CA ALA A 300 1.74 18.13 0.61
C ALA A 300 2.03 17.13 1.74
N ALA A 301 1.74 15.84 1.54
CA ALA A 301 2.03 14.78 2.50
C ALA A 301 3.55 14.65 2.80
N GLY A 302 4.39 14.95 1.80
CA GLY A 302 5.85 14.96 1.92
C GLY A 302 6.59 14.20 0.83
N VAL A 303 5.86 13.67 -0.15
CA VAL A 303 6.43 12.95 -1.30
C VAL A 303 7.31 13.89 -2.12
N ARG A 304 8.48 13.39 -2.54
CA ARG A 304 9.43 14.11 -3.39
C ARG A 304 9.98 13.28 -4.55
N PHE A 305 9.80 11.96 -4.57
CA PHE A 305 10.01 11.13 -5.76
C PHE A 305 8.68 10.74 -6.39
N PHE A 306 8.53 10.93 -7.70
CA PHE A 306 7.29 10.67 -8.41
C PHE A 306 7.55 9.80 -9.64
N ASP A 307 6.93 8.63 -9.68
CA ASP A 307 6.90 7.76 -10.86
C ASP A 307 5.77 8.21 -11.81
N ILE A 308 6.16 8.77 -12.96
CA ILE A 308 5.26 9.39 -13.94
C ILE A 308 5.34 8.62 -15.27
N ARG A 309 4.31 7.80 -15.49
CA ARG A 309 4.14 6.95 -16.65
C ARG A 309 3.48 7.70 -17.82
N LEU A 310 4.18 7.83 -18.94
CA LEU A 310 3.76 8.58 -20.13
C LEU A 310 2.95 7.72 -21.12
N GLY A 311 1.98 8.36 -21.79
CA GLY A 311 0.87 7.69 -22.48
C GLY A 311 0.43 8.33 -23.81
N ILE A 312 -0.19 7.54 -24.69
CA ILE A 312 -0.58 7.92 -26.07
C ILE A 312 -1.65 9.03 -26.11
N ASP A 313 -1.28 10.27 -26.50
CA ASP A 313 -2.25 11.35 -26.77
C ASP A 313 -3.08 11.14 -28.07
N GLY A 314 -2.54 10.36 -29.01
CA GLY A 314 -3.22 9.96 -30.24
C GLY A 314 -3.23 11.00 -31.37
N LEU A 315 -2.63 12.18 -31.17
CA LEU A 315 -2.49 13.25 -32.16
C LEU A 315 -1.10 13.93 -32.10
N ASP A 316 -0.10 13.30 -32.72
CA ASP A 316 1.30 13.78 -32.83
C ASP A 316 2.03 14.05 -31.49
N ASP A 317 1.46 13.60 -30.37
CA ASP A 317 2.09 13.39 -29.05
C ASP A 317 3.03 14.51 -28.55
N ARG A 318 2.49 15.74 -28.48
CA ARG A 318 3.22 16.96 -28.03
C ARG A 318 2.99 17.34 -26.57
N ASP A 319 2.15 16.58 -25.86
CA ASP A 319 1.86 16.71 -24.43
C ASP A 319 1.20 15.41 -23.93
N PRO A 320 1.98 14.33 -23.73
CA PRO A 320 1.47 12.98 -23.48
C PRO A 320 0.54 12.90 -22.26
N TYR A 321 -0.39 11.94 -22.29
CA TYR A 321 -1.19 11.60 -21.11
C TYR A 321 -0.33 10.93 -20.03
N ILE A 322 -0.83 10.94 -18.80
CA ILE A 322 -0.31 10.09 -17.72
C ILE A 322 -1.16 8.81 -17.68
N ASN A 323 -0.55 7.64 -17.85
CA ASN A 323 -1.26 6.36 -18.07
C ASN A 323 -0.75 5.23 -17.16
N HIS A 324 -1.65 4.41 -16.61
CA HIS A 324 -1.29 3.09 -16.06
C HIS A 324 -1.76 2.00 -17.01
N GLY A 325 -0.85 1.20 -17.56
CA GLY A 325 -1.18 0.09 -18.47
C GLY A 325 -1.96 0.52 -19.73
N GLY A 326 -1.86 1.79 -20.12
CA GLY A 326 -2.66 2.40 -21.19
C GLY A 326 -4.06 2.89 -20.80
N ILE A 327 -4.46 2.82 -19.53
CA ILE A 327 -5.63 3.52 -18.99
C ILE A 327 -5.20 4.92 -18.54
N VAL A 328 -5.92 5.95 -19.01
CA VAL A 328 -5.62 7.36 -18.76
C VAL A 328 -5.97 7.76 -17.31
N CYS A 329 -5.02 8.41 -16.64
CA CYS A 329 -5.20 9.02 -15.32
C CYS A 329 -5.99 10.32 -15.41
N VAL A 330 -6.71 10.68 -14.36
CA VAL A 330 -7.63 11.81 -14.32
C VAL A 330 -7.17 12.81 -13.26
N THR A 331 -7.20 14.10 -13.60
CA THR A 331 -6.89 15.21 -12.68
C THR A 331 -7.96 15.39 -11.60
N GLU A 332 -7.67 16.21 -10.59
CA GLU A 332 -8.62 16.68 -9.56
C GLU A 332 -9.81 17.51 -10.11
N LYS A 333 -9.94 17.60 -11.45
CA LYS A 333 -11.00 18.34 -12.16
C LYS A 333 -11.85 17.45 -13.08
N GLY A 334 -11.66 16.12 -13.05
CA GLY A 334 -12.41 15.17 -13.88
C GLY A 334 -12.05 15.22 -15.37
N VAL A 335 -10.83 15.64 -15.70
CA VAL A 335 -10.29 15.66 -17.07
C VAL A 335 -8.95 14.92 -17.15
N ASP A 336 -8.66 14.36 -18.31
CA ASP A 336 -7.46 13.59 -18.64
C ASP A 336 -6.18 14.31 -18.21
N MET A 337 -5.35 13.64 -17.40
CA MET A 337 -4.10 14.19 -16.87
C MET A 337 -2.98 14.12 -17.90
N ARG A 338 -2.25 15.23 -18.10
CA ARG A 338 -1.14 15.34 -19.04
C ARG A 338 0.19 15.64 -18.36
N LEU A 339 1.29 15.42 -19.10
CA LEU A 339 2.63 15.84 -18.70
C LEU A 339 2.66 17.34 -18.32
N SER A 340 1.97 18.19 -19.08
CA SER A 340 1.87 19.62 -18.76
C SER A 340 1.16 19.91 -17.44
N ASP A 341 0.18 19.11 -17.01
CA ASP A 341 -0.42 19.25 -15.67
C ASP A 341 0.63 18.96 -14.60
N VAL A 342 1.26 17.79 -14.67
CA VAL A 342 2.28 17.33 -13.71
C VAL A 342 3.43 18.34 -13.57
N MET A 343 3.96 18.83 -14.71
CA MET A 343 5.01 19.85 -14.72
C MET A 343 4.56 21.16 -14.08
N ASN A 344 3.32 21.60 -14.34
CA ASN A 344 2.75 22.78 -13.67
C ASN A 344 2.52 22.55 -12.16
N TYR A 345 2.23 21.32 -11.73
CA TYR A 345 2.05 20.99 -10.31
C TYR A 345 3.39 21.09 -9.57
N PHE A 346 4.45 20.47 -10.09
CA PHE A 346 5.81 20.58 -9.55
C PHE A 346 6.32 22.02 -9.57
N LYS A 347 6.18 22.73 -10.69
CA LYS A 347 6.58 24.14 -10.79
C LYS A 347 5.89 25.01 -9.73
N SER A 348 4.56 24.89 -9.60
CA SER A 348 3.78 25.66 -8.61
C SER A 348 4.17 25.31 -7.17
N PHE A 349 4.50 24.04 -6.90
CA PHE A 349 4.98 23.59 -5.60
C PHE A 349 6.35 24.19 -5.27
N LEU A 350 7.31 24.14 -6.19
CA LEU A 350 8.66 24.65 -5.99
C LEU A 350 8.69 26.19 -5.87
N GLU A 351 7.84 26.91 -6.62
CA GLU A 351 7.67 28.36 -6.47
C GLU A 351 7.10 28.76 -5.09
N ALA A 352 6.27 27.91 -4.47
CA ALA A 352 5.73 28.13 -3.12
C ALA A 352 6.62 27.55 -1.99
N ASN A 353 7.52 26.62 -2.33
CA ASN A 353 8.37 25.88 -1.41
C ASN A 353 9.82 25.78 -1.97
N PRO A 354 10.53 26.91 -2.17
CA PRO A 354 11.83 26.94 -2.86
C PRO A 354 12.99 26.30 -2.06
N THR A 355 12.72 25.78 -0.85
CA THR A 355 13.65 24.94 -0.09
C THR A 355 13.69 23.51 -0.59
N GLU A 356 12.62 23.05 -1.25
CA GLU A 356 12.42 21.68 -1.68
C GLU A 356 12.95 21.45 -3.10
N PHE A 357 13.08 20.18 -3.47
CA PHE A 357 13.28 19.74 -4.85
C PHE A 357 12.44 18.49 -5.07
N VAL A 358 12.06 18.20 -6.32
CA VAL A 358 11.38 16.94 -6.65
C VAL A 358 12.25 16.13 -7.60
N ILE A 359 12.13 14.81 -7.50
CA ILE A 359 12.70 13.84 -8.44
C ILE A 359 11.52 13.31 -9.24
N MET A 360 11.58 13.46 -10.56
CA MET A 360 10.56 12.94 -11.47
C MET A 360 11.17 11.79 -12.25
N MET A 361 10.66 10.59 -12.07
CA MET A 361 10.93 9.45 -12.94
C MET A 361 9.94 9.48 -14.10
N ALA A 362 10.44 9.58 -15.34
CA ALA A 362 9.65 9.50 -16.55
C ALA A 362 9.87 8.16 -17.27
N SER A 363 8.81 7.40 -17.52
CA SER A 363 8.89 6.12 -18.24
C SER A 363 7.69 5.92 -19.16
N ASN A 364 7.79 5.01 -20.13
CA ASN A 364 6.75 4.80 -21.13
C ASN A 364 5.75 3.73 -20.65
N SER A 365 4.48 4.08 -20.40
CA SER A 365 3.42 3.08 -20.24
C SER A 365 2.92 2.57 -21.59
N ASN A 366 2.67 3.50 -22.52
CA ASN A 366 2.38 3.19 -23.92
C ASN A 366 2.53 4.46 -24.77
N GLY A 367 3.37 4.44 -25.79
CA GLY A 367 3.60 5.63 -26.62
C GLY A 367 4.87 5.59 -27.43
N ASP A 368 5.03 6.62 -28.25
CA ASP A 368 6.20 6.86 -29.07
C ASP A 368 7.25 7.58 -28.21
N VAL A 369 8.30 6.86 -27.82
CA VAL A 369 9.36 7.37 -26.94
C VAL A 369 10.03 8.61 -27.53
N ASN A 370 10.13 8.72 -28.86
CA ASN A 370 10.68 9.92 -29.49
C ASN A 370 9.82 11.16 -29.20
N ASN A 371 8.49 11.03 -29.16
CA ASN A 371 7.60 12.18 -28.93
C ASN A 371 7.45 12.51 -27.44
N GLN A 372 7.50 11.49 -26.57
CA GLN A 372 7.66 11.66 -25.13
C GLN A 372 8.98 12.40 -24.80
N ALA A 373 10.10 12.00 -25.42
CA ALA A 373 11.39 12.67 -25.32
C ALA A 373 11.35 14.12 -25.85
N ASN A 374 10.75 14.37 -27.02
CA ASN A 374 10.52 15.72 -27.55
C ASN A 374 9.73 16.60 -26.55
N SER A 375 8.71 16.04 -25.90
CA SER A 375 7.85 16.75 -24.95
C SER A 375 8.57 17.09 -23.64
N LEU A 376 9.36 16.16 -23.09
CA LEU A 376 10.24 16.41 -21.93
C LEU A 376 11.32 17.45 -22.27
N LYS A 377 12.01 17.28 -23.41
CA LYS A 377 13.04 18.21 -23.88
C LYS A 377 12.49 19.63 -24.09
N LYS A 378 11.25 19.75 -24.58
CA LYS A 378 10.57 21.05 -24.68
C LYS A 378 10.35 21.72 -23.32
N TRP A 379 9.98 20.98 -22.28
CA TRP A 379 9.85 21.54 -20.93
C TRP A 379 11.20 22.02 -20.38
N ILE A 380 12.28 21.28 -20.63
CA ILE A 380 13.65 21.70 -20.32
C ILE A 380 14.03 23.00 -21.05
N ASP A 381 13.75 23.11 -22.35
CA ASP A 381 14.13 24.29 -23.15
C ASP A 381 13.26 25.53 -22.88
N ASP A 382 11.98 25.35 -22.51
CA ASP A 382 11.09 26.45 -22.09
C ASP A 382 11.41 26.95 -20.67
N TYR A 383 11.90 26.09 -19.76
CA TYR A 383 12.12 26.38 -18.34
C TYR A 383 13.46 25.85 -17.79
N PRO A 384 14.62 26.23 -18.37
CA PRO A 384 15.91 25.60 -18.02
C PRO A 384 16.31 25.76 -16.54
N ASP A 385 15.95 26.87 -15.89
CA ASP A 385 16.23 27.09 -14.45
C ASP A 385 15.42 26.16 -13.52
N LEU A 386 14.34 25.52 -14.02
CA LEU A 386 13.49 24.59 -13.26
C LEU A 386 14.09 23.18 -13.17
N PHE A 387 15.09 22.84 -14.00
CA PHE A 387 15.65 21.49 -14.07
C PHE A 387 17.09 21.42 -13.53
N TYR A 388 17.45 20.26 -12.97
CA TYR A 388 18.83 19.89 -12.71
C TYR A 388 19.23 18.75 -13.65
N LEU A 389 20.32 18.93 -14.40
CA LEU A 389 20.78 18.04 -15.48
C LEU A 389 22.31 17.80 -15.45
N ASP A 390 23.02 18.24 -14.41
CA ASP A 390 24.49 18.13 -14.34
C ASP A 390 24.92 16.84 -13.64
N GLN A 391 25.42 15.88 -14.43
CA GLN A 391 25.92 14.59 -13.96
C GLN A 391 27.43 14.59 -13.66
N GLY A 392 28.10 15.76 -13.61
CA GLY A 392 29.54 15.85 -13.37
C GLY A 392 29.98 15.53 -11.93
N ALA A 393 29.06 15.59 -10.95
CA ALA A 393 29.30 15.26 -9.55
C ALA A 393 27.98 14.97 -8.82
N THR A 394 28.00 14.20 -7.73
CA THR A 394 26.82 13.91 -6.91
C THR A 394 26.17 15.20 -6.41
N PRO A 395 24.89 15.49 -6.77
CA PRO A 395 24.27 16.75 -6.42
C PRO A 395 24.02 16.88 -4.92
N THR A 396 24.23 18.07 -4.38
CA THR A 396 23.82 18.40 -3.01
C THR A 396 22.41 18.96 -2.99
N VAL A 397 21.75 18.92 -1.82
CA VAL A 397 20.44 19.55 -1.58
C VAL A 397 20.40 20.96 -2.16
N LYS A 398 21.45 21.77 -1.92
CA LYS A 398 21.59 23.14 -2.43
C LYS A 398 21.50 23.25 -3.95
N ASP A 399 22.08 22.31 -4.69
CA ASP A 399 22.14 22.35 -6.15
C ASP A 399 20.78 22.00 -6.78
N LEU A 400 19.97 21.24 -6.03
CA LEU A 400 18.62 20.79 -6.38
C LEU A 400 17.50 21.74 -5.92
N ARG A 401 17.69 22.55 -4.85
CA ARG A 401 16.63 23.42 -4.29
C ARG A 401 15.94 24.26 -5.37
N GLY A 402 14.61 24.21 -5.40
CA GLY A 402 13.75 24.89 -6.36
C GLY A 402 13.57 24.18 -7.71
N LYS A 403 14.09 22.95 -7.88
CA LYS A 403 14.15 22.26 -9.18
C LYS A 403 13.49 20.87 -9.20
N ILE A 404 13.28 20.41 -10.42
CA ILE A 404 13.01 19.03 -10.82
C ILE A 404 14.34 18.38 -11.18
N TYR A 405 14.71 17.29 -10.51
CA TYR A 405 15.72 16.36 -11.00
C TYR A 405 14.99 15.32 -11.86
N LEU A 406 15.19 15.38 -13.18
CA LEU A 406 14.53 14.48 -14.12
C LEU A 406 15.36 13.20 -14.28
N THR A 407 14.72 12.06 -14.11
CA THR A 407 15.28 10.71 -14.33
C THR A 407 14.39 9.98 -15.32
N HIS A 408 14.91 9.03 -16.11
CA HIS A 408 14.07 8.31 -17.08
C HIS A 408 14.40 6.84 -17.30
N ARG A 409 13.36 6.04 -17.54
CA ARG A 409 13.43 4.66 -18.08
C ARG A 409 13.01 4.61 -19.55
N LEU A 410 13.20 5.70 -20.29
CA LEU A 410 12.91 5.78 -21.73
C LEU A 410 14.05 5.14 -22.54
N ASP A 411 13.73 4.15 -23.38
CA ASP A 411 14.65 3.64 -24.40
C ASP A 411 14.79 4.66 -25.54
N LEU A 412 15.90 5.40 -25.53
CA LEU A 412 16.19 6.46 -26.48
C LEU A 412 16.82 5.96 -27.80
N SER A 413 17.03 4.65 -27.99
CA SER A 413 17.86 4.09 -29.06
C SER A 413 17.40 4.39 -30.50
N ASP A 414 16.09 4.51 -30.73
CA ASP A 414 15.48 4.91 -32.02
C ASP A 414 15.17 6.42 -32.11
N THR A 415 15.62 7.23 -31.13
CA THR A 415 15.37 8.69 -31.06
C THR A 415 16.57 9.52 -31.55
N SER A 416 16.40 10.85 -31.61
CA SER A 416 17.50 11.80 -31.84
C SER A 416 18.20 12.28 -30.56
N TYR A 417 17.89 11.70 -29.39
CA TYR A 417 18.37 12.15 -28.08
C TYR A 417 19.30 11.13 -27.42
N SER A 418 20.12 11.61 -26.50
CA SER A 418 20.91 10.81 -25.56
C SER A 418 20.39 11.00 -24.13
N GLY A 419 20.76 10.13 -23.19
CA GLY A 419 20.37 10.27 -21.78
C GLY A 419 20.75 11.62 -21.17
N ASP A 420 21.93 12.13 -21.56
CA ASP A 420 22.43 13.46 -21.15
C ASP A 420 21.53 14.63 -21.61
N ASP A 421 20.68 14.44 -22.63
CA ASP A 421 19.72 15.46 -23.09
C ASP A 421 18.48 15.57 -22.19
N LEU A 422 18.19 14.55 -21.37
CA LEU A 422 16.97 14.41 -20.56
C LEU A 422 17.23 14.22 -19.05
N GLY A 423 18.48 14.16 -18.60
CA GLY A 423 18.85 14.19 -17.18
C GLY A 423 19.58 12.93 -16.72
N LEU A 424 18.96 12.18 -15.81
CA LEU A 424 19.50 10.91 -15.31
C LEU A 424 18.91 9.73 -16.08
N ASP A 425 19.74 9.10 -16.91
CA ASP A 425 19.37 7.91 -17.68
C ASP A 425 19.41 6.66 -16.80
N LEU A 426 18.28 5.94 -16.78
CA LEU A 426 18.05 4.68 -16.07
C LEU A 426 17.38 3.66 -17.00
N SER A 427 17.62 3.75 -18.32
CA SER A 427 17.02 2.84 -19.32
C SER A 427 17.39 1.36 -19.14
N ASP A 428 18.50 1.05 -18.47
CA ASP A 428 18.91 -0.32 -18.09
C ASP A 428 18.03 -0.96 -16.99
N TRP A 429 17.22 -0.18 -16.29
CA TRP A 429 16.32 -0.65 -15.23
C TRP A 429 15.40 -1.80 -15.67
N ASP A 430 14.89 -1.72 -16.89
CA ASP A 430 13.94 -2.67 -17.48
C ASP A 430 14.63 -3.85 -18.20
N SER A 431 15.98 -3.91 -18.17
CA SER A 431 16.76 -5.07 -18.65
C SER A 431 16.83 -6.20 -17.62
N HIS A 432 16.48 -5.91 -16.36
CA HIS A 432 16.78 -6.72 -15.19
C HIS A 432 15.58 -7.53 -14.64
N ASP A 433 15.86 -8.75 -14.16
CA ASP A 433 14.89 -9.58 -13.42
C ASP A 433 15.12 -9.49 -11.91
N TYR A 434 14.29 -8.69 -11.24
CA TYR A 434 14.36 -8.49 -9.79
C TYR A 434 13.95 -9.73 -8.96
N LYS A 435 13.30 -10.74 -9.56
CA LYS A 435 12.83 -11.95 -8.87
C LYS A 435 13.94 -12.94 -8.55
N THR A 436 14.99 -12.96 -9.38
CA THR A 436 16.14 -13.87 -9.23
C THR A 436 17.38 -13.20 -8.64
N ALA A 437 17.24 -11.96 -8.12
CA ALA A 437 18.29 -11.06 -7.64
C ALA A 437 19.06 -11.52 -6.37
N ASN A 438 19.02 -12.79 -5.99
CA ASN A 438 19.66 -13.36 -4.79
C ASN A 438 19.38 -12.55 -3.50
N TRP A 439 18.14 -12.04 -3.36
CA TRP A 439 17.66 -11.30 -2.18
C TRP A 439 18.35 -9.95 -1.90
N ARG A 440 18.91 -9.30 -2.94
CA ARG A 440 19.57 -7.98 -2.83
C ARG A 440 19.12 -7.03 -3.95
N PRO A 441 19.22 -5.69 -3.75
CA PRO A 441 18.97 -4.74 -4.82
C PRO A 441 20.05 -4.83 -5.93
N ILE A 442 19.66 -4.52 -7.16
CA ILE A 442 20.49 -4.61 -8.38
C ILE A 442 21.13 -3.25 -8.68
N GLU A 443 22.40 -3.22 -9.08
CA GLU A 443 23.06 -1.99 -9.56
C GLU A 443 22.67 -1.72 -11.02
N ILE A 444 22.25 -0.48 -11.35
CA ILE A 444 21.76 -0.09 -12.68
C ILE A 444 22.81 0.72 -13.44
N GLU A 445 23.08 0.35 -14.70
CA GLU A 445 23.94 1.14 -15.58
C GLU A 445 23.25 2.49 -15.90
N SER A 446 23.97 3.59 -15.65
CA SER A 446 23.41 4.95 -15.73
C SER A 446 24.50 5.98 -16.05
N ASN A 447 24.09 7.21 -16.42
CA ASN A 447 25.01 8.34 -16.59
C ASN A 447 25.34 9.05 -15.26
N ALA A 448 24.96 8.49 -14.11
CA ALA A 448 25.16 9.12 -12.80
C ALA A 448 26.64 9.15 -12.34
N PRO A 449 27.05 10.19 -11.59
CA PRO A 449 28.35 10.23 -10.91
C PRO A 449 28.39 9.41 -9.60
N PHE A 450 27.40 8.53 -9.37
CA PHE A 450 27.22 7.68 -8.19
C PHE A 450 26.51 6.38 -8.57
N SER A 451 26.78 5.28 -7.85
CA SER A 451 26.07 4.01 -8.05
C SER A 451 24.59 4.13 -7.69
N ILE A 452 23.72 3.43 -8.43
CA ILE A 452 22.27 3.40 -8.19
C ILE A 452 21.84 1.94 -8.02
N PHE A 453 21.20 1.64 -6.88
CA PHE A 453 20.75 0.29 -6.51
C PHE A 453 19.23 0.24 -6.40
N VAL A 454 18.60 -0.79 -6.99
CA VAL A 454 17.15 -0.86 -7.20
C VAL A 454 16.54 -2.16 -6.68
N GLN A 455 15.36 -2.02 -6.05
CA GLN A 455 14.38 -3.09 -5.85
C GLN A 455 13.10 -2.71 -6.58
N ASP A 456 12.72 -3.47 -7.63
CA ASP A 456 11.47 -3.28 -8.39
C ASP A 456 10.83 -4.63 -8.76
N ASP A 457 10.84 -5.60 -7.84
CA ASP A 457 10.05 -6.84 -8.00
C ASP A 457 8.57 -6.55 -7.70
N TYR A 458 7.88 -5.99 -8.70
CA TYR A 458 6.47 -5.58 -8.62
C TYR A 458 5.49 -6.77 -8.68
N ASP A 459 5.94 -7.94 -9.12
CA ASP A 459 5.10 -9.14 -9.30
C ASP A 459 5.24 -10.11 -8.12
N ASP A 460 5.93 -9.74 -7.04
CA ASP A 460 5.89 -10.46 -5.76
C ASP A 460 5.21 -9.72 -4.61
N PHE A 461 4.86 -10.47 -3.57
CA PHE A 461 4.04 -10.06 -2.44
C PHE A 461 4.45 -10.84 -1.16
N ALA A 462 3.79 -10.56 -0.04
CA ALA A 462 3.99 -11.24 1.24
C ALA A 462 5.48 -11.22 1.69
N ASP A 463 5.91 -12.29 2.37
CA ASP A 463 7.21 -12.38 3.03
C ASP A 463 8.40 -12.19 2.06
N GLN A 464 8.28 -12.64 0.80
CA GLN A 464 9.33 -12.44 -0.21
C GLN A 464 9.52 -10.95 -0.54
N LYS A 465 8.43 -10.21 -0.76
CA LYS A 465 8.51 -8.75 -0.99
C LYS A 465 9.00 -8.02 0.25
N ILE A 466 8.51 -8.37 1.45
CA ILE A 466 9.00 -7.80 2.72
C ILE A 466 10.50 -8.01 2.87
N HIS A 467 11.01 -9.21 2.58
CA HIS A 467 12.44 -9.50 2.64
C HIS A 467 13.24 -8.63 1.65
N LEU A 468 12.83 -8.57 0.37
CA LEU A 468 13.51 -7.78 -0.65
C LEU A 468 13.53 -6.28 -0.32
N VAL A 469 12.40 -5.73 0.14
CA VAL A 469 12.29 -4.34 0.58
C VAL A 469 13.16 -4.10 1.82
N GLY A 470 13.09 -4.98 2.82
CA GLY A 470 13.85 -4.90 4.07
C GLY A 470 15.37 -4.97 3.86
N GLN A 471 15.86 -5.92 3.06
CA GLN A 471 17.28 -5.99 2.68
C GLN A 471 17.74 -4.73 1.96
N THR A 472 16.87 -4.11 1.16
CA THR A 472 17.20 -2.86 0.46
C THR A 472 17.27 -1.67 1.42
N LEU A 473 16.42 -1.59 2.45
CA LEU A 473 16.53 -0.60 3.54
C LEU A 473 17.79 -0.81 4.39
N ILE A 474 18.17 -2.06 4.67
CA ILE A 474 19.40 -2.43 5.38
C ILE A 474 20.63 -2.08 4.53
N SER A 475 20.60 -2.37 3.22
CA SER A 475 21.67 -2.01 2.28
C SER A 475 21.84 -0.49 2.21
N ALA A 476 20.74 0.27 2.09
CA ALA A 476 20.78 1.73 2.17
C ALA A 476 21.36 2.22 3.51
N THR A 477 21.09 1.54 4.62
CA THR A 477 21.64 1.91 5.94
C THR A 477 23.13 1.57 6.09
N THR A 478 23.63 0.51 5.45
CA THR A 478 24.92 -0.12 5.81
C THR A 478 25.97 -0.17 4.70
N GLU A 479 25.58 -0.02 3.44
CA GLU A 479 26.47 -0.04 2.27
C GLU A 479 26.90 1.39 1.85
N SER A 480 27.40 1.55 0.62
CA SER A 480 28.15 2.75 0.20
C SER A 480 27.40 4.08 0.47
N PRO A 481 28.01 5.07 1.14
CA PRO A 481 27.41 6.39 1.36
C PRO A 481 27.25 7.19 0.05
N ASP A 482 28.06 6.85 -0.95
CA ASP A 482 28.10 7.48 -2.27
C ASP A 482 27.22 6.72 -3.29
N ALA A 483 26.23 5.96 -2.82
CA ALA A 483 25.25 5.26 -3.65
C ALA A 483 23.81 5.66 -3.29
N LEU A 484 22.95 5.78 -4.31
CA LEU A 484 21.51 6.01 -4.18
C LEU A 484 20.76 4.67 -4.22
N PHE A 485 19.85 4.46 -3.28
CA PHE A 485 18.98 3.28 -3.26
C PHE A 485 17.56 3.70 -3.62
N ILE A 486 16.87 2.92 -4.45
CA ILE A 486 15.46 3.13 -4.83
C ILE A 486 14.69 1.82 -4.62
N ASN A 487 13.70 1.87 -3.74
CA ASN A 487 13.08 0.68 -3.15
C ASN A 487 11.56 0.76 -3.36
N TYR A 488 11.04 0.06 -4.36
CA TYR A 488 9.61 0.02 -4.66
C TYR A 488 8.91 -0.96 -3.73
N THR A 489 8.02 -0.46 -2.87
CA THR A 489 7.22 -1.29 -1.95
C THR A 489 5.89 -1.75 -2.58
N SER A 490 5.62 -1.31 -3.82
CA SER A 490 4.42 -1.62 -4.61
C SER A 490 4.39 -3.05 -5.14
N CYS A 491 3.18 -3.55 -5.38
CA CYS A 491 2.90 -4.93 -5.80
C CYS A 491 1.65 -5.03 -6.70
N THR A 492 1.64 -5.95 -7.65
CA THR A 492 0.47 -6.24 -8.51
C THR A 492 -0.34 -7.46 -8.05
N LYS A 493 0.31 -8.45 -7.41
CA LYS A 493 -0.35 -9.62 -6.79
C LYS A 493 -1.40 -9.16 -5.76
N ASN A 494 -2.59 -9.77 -5.81
CA ASN A 494 -3.75 -9.43 -4.98
C ASN A 494 -4.32 -7.99 -5.14
N ASN A 495 -3.90 -7.26 -6.18
CA ASN A 495 -4.20 -5.85 -6.46
C ASN A 495 -3.45 -4.82 -5.58
N PRO A 496 -3.15 -3.62 -6.12
CA PRO A 496 -2.25 -2.67 -5.45
C PRO A 496 -2.76 -2.22 -4.08
N PHE A 497 -4.08 -2.03 -3.92
CA PHE A 497 -4.66 -1.55 -2.66
C PHE A 497 -4.59 -2.60 -1.55
N SER A 498 -4.95 -3.84 -1.86
CA SER A 498 -4.89 -4.95 -0.89
C SER A 498 -3.43 -5.28 -0.54
N ALA A 499 -2.52 -5.18 -1.51
CA ALA A 499 -1.11 -5.37 -1.26
C ALA A 499 -0.50 -4.23 -0.43
N ALA A 500 -0.80 -2.97 -0.77
CA ALA A 500 -0.35 -1.79 -0.02
C ALA A 500 -0.83 -1.82 1.44
N ARG A 501 -2.07 -2.25 1.70
CA ARG A 501 -2.56 -2.45 3.08
C ARG A 501 -1.63 -3.33 3.90
N TYR A 502 -1.21 -4.46 3.34
CA TYR A 502 -0.30 -5.39 4.00
C TYR A 502 1.14 -4.85 4.06
N MET A 503 1.71 -4.38 2.95
CA MET A 503 3.09 -3.88 2.88
C MET A 503 3.32 -2.66 3.78
N ASN A 504 2.37 -1.72 3.81
CA ASN A 504 2.47 -0.47 4.56
C ASN A 504 2.19 -0.64 6.07
N GLU A 505 1.48 -1.71 6.47
CA GLU A 505 1.34 -2.10 7.89
C GLU A 505 2.65 -2.75 8.37
N ASN A 506 3.18 -3.73 7.63
CA ASN A 506 4.44 -4.40 7.99
C ASN A 506 5.63 -3.42 8.07
N LEU A 507 5.74 -2.45 7.15
CA LEU A 507 6.79 -1.42 7.19
C LEU A 507 6.74 -0.52 8.43
N GLN A 508 5.61 -0.47 9.15
CA GLN A 508 5.46 0.34 10.37
C GLN A 508 5.55 -0.45 11.68
N ASP A 509 5.12 -1.71 11.68
CA ASP A 509 5.38 -2.64 12.79
C ASP A 509 6.86 -3.03 12.85
N GLU A 510 7.57 -3.02 11.71
CA GLU A 510 9.00 -3.27 11.64
C GLU A 510 9.90 -2.16 12.18
N THR A 511 11.11 -2.56 12.59
CA THR A 511 12.04 -1.65 13.29
C THR A 511 12.63 -0.54 12.41
N TYR A 512 12.47 -0.58 11.08
CA TYR A 512 13.08 0.38 10.12
C TYR A 512 12.80 1.86 10.40
N PHE A 513 11.65 2.20 10.97
CA PHE A 513 11.25 3.60 11.22
C PHE A 513 11.38 4.03 12.69
N THR A 514 11.71 3.11 13.60
CA THR A 514 11.73 3.34 15.06
C THR A 514 13.15 3.28 15.64
N GLY A 515 13.35 3.88 16.82
CA GLY A 515 14.68 3.92 17.45
C GLY A 515 15.64 4.93 16.81
N THR A 516 16.73 4.45 16.20
CA THR A 516 17.80 5.31 15.66
C THR A 516 17.44 5.82 14.26
N LYS A 517 17.98 6.98 13.84
CA LYS A 517 17.78 7.48 12.48
C LYS A 517 18.60 6.67 11.47
N HIS A 518 17.96 6.23 10.38
CA HIS A 518 18.53 5.36 9.35
C HIS A 518 18.47 5.99 7.94
N ARG A 519 19.49 5.76 7.10
CA ARG A 519 19.42 6.12 5.67
C ARG A 519 18.64 5.03 4.93
N LEU A 520 17.52 5.41 4.32
CA LEU A 520 16.59 4.49 3.65
C LEU A 520 16.68 4.55 2.12
N GLY A 521 17.30 5.59 1.57
CA GLY A 521 17.20 5.91 0.14
C GLY A 521 15.81 6.42 -0.23
N ILE A 522 15.44 6.26 -1.49
CA ILE A 522 14.09 6.53 -1.98
C ILE A 522 13.20 5.32 -1.69
N VAL A 523 12.12 5.51 -0.94
CA VAL A 523 11.14 4.47 -0.62
C VAL A 523 9.85 4.80 -1.38
N THR A 524 9.58 4.04 -2.44
CA THR A 524 8.53 4.34 -3.43
C THR A 524 7.31 3.46 -3.18
N MET A 525 6.19 4.06 -2.81
CA MET A 525 5.06 3.34 -2.21
C MET A 525 3.75 3.50 -2.99
N ASP A 526 2.90 2.48 -2.90
CA ASP A 526 1.47 2.60 -3.18
C ASP A 526 0.73 3.20 -1.97
N PHE A 527 -0.28 4.03 -2.22
CA PHE A 527 -1.22 4.61 -1.25
C PHE A 527 -0.59 5.37 -0.06
N ILE A 528 0.55 6.03 -0.26
CA ILE A 528 1.25 6.76 0.82
C ILE A 528 0.39 7.89 1.43
N ASP A 529 0.58 8.15 2.73
CA ASP A 529 -0.01 9.28 3.47
C ASP A 529 1.07 10.11 4.19
N SER A 530 0.67 11.17 4.91
CA SER A 530 1.64 12.07 5.56
C SER A 530 2.35 11.44 6.75
N ARG A 531 1.79 10.38 7.34
CA ARG A 531 2.37 9.64 8.48
C ARG A 531 3.50 8.73 7.98
N LEU A 532 3.25 7.98 6.92
CA LEU A 532 4.26 7.17 6.22
C LEU A 532 5.37 8.05 5.63
N ALA A 533 5.01 9.12 4.92
CA ALA A 533 6.00 10.05 4.38
C ALA A 533 6.87 10.64 5.49
N TRP A 534 6.28 11.04 6.62
CA TRP A 534 7.01 11.51 7.79
C TRP A 534 7.91 10.43 8.42
N GLN A 535 7.47 9.18 8.52
CA GLN A 535 8.29 8.06 9.00
C GLN A 535 9.56 7.85 8.15
N ILE A 536 9.52 8.15 6.86
CA ILE A 536 10.67 8.12 5.95
C ILE A 536 11.51 9.40 6.06
N TYR A 537 10.92 10.58 5.84
CA TYR A 537 11.72 11.82 5.77
C TYR A 537 12.28 12.28 7.11
N ARG A 538 11.66 11.90 8.24
CA ARG A 538 12.20 12.21 9.58
C ARG A 538 13.54 11.53 9.84
N GLN A 539 13.91 10.49 9.09
CA GLN A 539 15.17 9.78 9.29
C GLN A 539 16.39 10.59 8.82
N ASN A 540 16.18 11.65 8.04
CA ASN A 540 17.28 12.54 7.64
C ASN A 540 17.87 13.28 8.86
N PRO A 541 19.20 13.44 8.94
CA PRO A 541 19.85 14.35 9.88
C PRO A 541 19.36 15.80 9.70
N GLY A 542 19.26 16.57 10.80
CA GLY A 542 18.77 17.96 10.79
C GLY A 542 17.25 18.12 10.82
N VAL A 543 16.48 17.17 10.27
CA VAL A 543 15.01 17.17 10.33
C VAL A 543 14.54 16.77 11.74
N GLU A 544 14.46 17.73 12.65
CA GLU A 544 13.96 17.54 14.02
C GLU A 544 12.43 17.54 14.07
N THR A 545 11.85 16.78 15.01
CA THR A 545 10.39 16.68 15.17
C THR A 545 9.92 17.46 16.41
N ALA A 546 8.66 17.91 16.39
CA ALA A 546 8.10 18.73 17.47
C ALA A 546 7.80 17.91 18.73
N ASN A 547 8.80 17.72 19.59
CA ASN A 547 8.74 17.06 20.91
C ASN A 547 8.28 15.59 20.90
N GLU A 548 9.24 14.67 20.91
CA GLU A 548 9.04 13.23 21.12
C GLU A 548 8.44 12.86 22.50
N THR A 549 8.18 13.83 23.38
CA THR A 549 7.76 13.62 24.79
C THR A 549 6.38 12.99 24.99
N PHE A 550 5.67 12.65 23.91
CA PHE A 550 4.44 11.85 23.92
C PHE A 550 4.53 10.59 23.04
N ALA A 551 5.63 10.39 22.31
CA ALA A 551 5.88 9.24 21.44
C ALA A 551 6.64 8.16 22.21
N ASN A 552 5.93 7.41 23.05
CA ASN A 552 6.31 6.05 23.52
C ASN A 552 5.17 5.38 24.34
N ALA A 553 3.92 5.60 23.95
CA ALA A 553 2.98 4.49 23.99
C ALA A 553 3.39 3.56 22.83
N PRO A 554 3.66 2.27 23.04
CA PRO A 554 3.90 1.36 21.93
C PRO A 554 2.71 1.38 20.97
N LEU A 555 2.99 1.34 19.66
CA LEU A 555 2.08 0.61 18.78
C LEU A 555 1.93 -0.79 19.41
N THR A 556 0.70 -1.21 19.68
CA THR A 556 0.44 -2.52 20.28
C THR A 556 0.71 -3.59 19.24
N SER A 557 1.99 -3.95 19.11
CA SER A 557 2.51 -4.70 17.97
C SER A 557 1.71 -5.96 17.71
N LYS A 558 1.29 -6.13 16.46
CA LYS A 558 0.80 -7.42 15.94
C LYS A 558 1.98 -8.37 15.76
N SER A 559 2.62 -8.76 16.87
CA SER A 559 3.51 -9.91 16.99
C SER A 559 4.48 -10.10 15.81
N SER A 560 5.44 -9.18 15.64
CA SER A 560 6.52 -9.28 14.66
C SER A 560 7.48 -10.44 15.02
N THR A 561 7.09 -11.67 14.70
CA THR A 561 7.87 -12.90 14.92
C THR A 561 8.95 -13.07 13.84
N LEU A 562 9.92 -12.16 13.83
CA LEU A 562 11.20 -12.38 13.17
C LEU A 562 12.31 -12.58 14.22
N GLY A 563 12.63 -13.85 14.42
CA GLY A 563 13.77 -14.34 15.17
C GLY A 563 14.91 -14.81 14.27
N SER A 564 15.78 -15.64 14.82
CA SER A 564 16.88 -16.30 14.09
C SER A 564 16.85 -17.80 14.31
N TRP A 565 17.04 -18.57 13.23
CA TRP A 565 17.26 -20.00 13.27
C TRP A 565 18.63 -20.32 13.88
N LEU A 566 18.64 -21.05 14.99
CA LEU A 566 19.84 -21.44 15.73
C LEU A 566 19.95 -22.97 15.80
N LEU A 567 21.17 -23.49 15.68
CA LEU A 567 21.48 -24.92 15.71
C LEU A 567 22.32 -25.26 16.94
N ASP A 568 21.72 -25.95 17.91
CA ASP A 568 22.41 -26.53 19.07
C ASP A 568 22.02 -28.01 19.22
N GLY A 569 22.61 -28.85 18.36
CA GLY A 569 22.27 -30.28 18.22
C GLY A 569 20.93 -30.55 17.52
N ARG A 570 19.94 -29.66 17.68
CA ARG A 570 18.72 -29.53 16.86
C ARG A 570 18.50 -28.07 16.50
N TRP A 571 17.64 -27.82 15.50
CA TRP A 571 17.19 -26.47 15.17
C TRP A 571 16.16 -25.97 16.18
N TRP A 572 16.26 -24.68 16.52
CA TRP A 572 15.25 -23.90 17.23
C TRP A 572 15.23 -22.48 16.68
N TYR A 573 14.16 -21.74 16.96
CA TYR A 573 13.98 -20.37 16.50
C TYR A 573 13.99 -19.44 17.72
N CYS A 574 14.91 -18.46 17.74
CA CYS A 574 15.06 -17.52 18.85
C CYS A 574 14.58 -16.14 18.42
N HIS A 575 13.49 -15.66 19.03
CA HIS A 575 12.88 -14.37 18.77
C HIS A 575 13.84 -13.22 19.15
N HIS A 576 13.68 -12.04 18.55
CA HIS A 576 14.60 -10.91 18.78
C HIS A 576 14.68 -10.47 20.26
N ASP A 577 13.61 -10.67 21.04
CA ASP A 577 13.57 -10.39 22.48
C ASP A 577 14.27 -11.47 23.34
N GLY A 578 14.77 -12.55 22.72
CA GLY A 578 15.37 -13.71 23.38
C GLY A 578 14.37 -14.77 23.81
N SER A 579 13.08 -14.64 23.49
CA SER A 579 12.07 -15.67 23.68
C SER A 579 12.04 -16.68 22.51
N TYR A 580 11.14 -17.66 22.57
CA TYR A 580 10.99 -18.71 21.55
C TYR A 580 9.70 -19.53 21.76
N THR A 581 9.10 -20.01 20.67
CA THR A 581 7.92 -20.87 20.69
C THR A 581 8.20 -22.24 21.30
N ARG A 582 7.26 -22.76 22.09
CA ARG A 582 7.35 -24.08 22.75
C ARG A 582 5.99 -24.76 22.76
N ASP A 583 5.97 -26.04 22.39
CA ASP A 583 4.76 -26.87 22.19
C ASP A 583 3.66 -26.21 21.33
N GLY A 584 4.07 -25.48 20.28
CA GLY A 584 3.17 -24.72 19.42
C GLY A 584 3.67 -24.63 17.98
N TRP A 585 2.76 -24.23 17.10
CA TRP A 585 3.06 -23.84 15.72
C TRP A 585 3.52 -22.39 15.66
N GLU A 586 4.39 -22.07 14.70
CA GLU A 586 4.80 -20.71 14.36
C GLU A 586 4.88 -20.58 12.84
N PHE A 587 4.53 -19.41 12.31
CA PHE A 587 4.68 -19.07 10.90
C PHE A 587 5.91 -18.19 10.76
N ILE A 588 6.89 -18.67 9.98
CA ILE A 588 8.24 -18.09 9.86
C ILE A 588 8.60 -18.11 8.38
N ASP A 589 9.05 -16.98 7.82
CA ASP A 589 9.54 -16.88 6.44
C ASP A 589 8.60 -17.50 5.38
N GLY A 590 7.28 -17.27 5.52
CA GLY A 590 6.24 -17.80 4.63
C GLY A 590 5.84 -19.27 4.87
N VAL A 591 6.36 -19.92 5.91
CA VAL A 591 6.23 -21.36 6.15
C VAL A 591 5.79 -21.67 7.58
N TRP A 592 4.91 -22.66 7.75
CA TRP A 592 4.53 -23.16 9.09
C TRP A 592 5.56 -24.17 9.62
N TYR A 593 5.96 -24.00 10.88
CA TYR A 593 6.84 -24.88 11.64
C TYR A 593 6.16 -25.30 12.94
N ARG A 594 6.50 -26.49 13.47
CA ARG A 594 6.03 -26.97 14.79
C ARG A 594 7.22 -27.19 15.72
N PHE A 595 7.13 -26.66 16.94
CA PHE A 595 8.18 -26.75 17.96
C PHE A 595 7.77 -27.64 19.13
N ASP A 596 8.70 -28.46 19.65
CA ASP A 596 8.45 -29.32 20.81
C ASP A 596 8.39 -28.53 22.14
N ARG A 597 8.12 -29.22 23.26
CA ARG A 597 7.99 -28.63 24.61
C ARG A 597 9.23 -27.91 25.13
N ALA A 598 10.40 -28.20 24.58
CA ALA A 598 11.66 -27.56 24.92
C ALA A 598 12.09 -26.52 23.87
N GLY A 599 11.29 -26.29 22.82
CA GLY A 599 11.49 -25.25 21.82
C GLY A 599 12.19 -25.69 20.54
N TRP A 600 12.35 -27.00 20.32
CA TRP A 600 13.08 -27.51 19.16
C TRP A 600 12.14 -27.83 18.01
N MET A 601 12.54 -27.44 16.81
CA MET A 601 11.84 -27.70 15.56
C MET A 601 11.60 -29.20 15.36
N GLN A 602 10.41 -29.56 14.89
CA GLN A 602 10.01 -30.93 14.57
C GLN A 602 10.09 -31.21 13.06
N THR A 603 10.32 -32.47 12.72
CA THR A 603 10.39 -32.99 11.33
C THR A 603 9.67 -34.34 11.28
N GLY A 604 9.15 -34.72 10.11
CA GLY A 604 8.32 -35.90 9.88
C GLY A 604 6.86 -35.72 10.32
N TRP A 605 6.17 -36.84 10.54
CA TRP A 605 4.77 -36.86 10.97
C TRP A 605 4.58 -36.34 12.41
N VAL A 606 3.80 -35.27 12.56
CA VAL A 606 3.36 -34.74 13.85
C VAL A 606 1.85 -34.83 13.98
N LYS A 607 1.38 -35.16 15.19
CA LYS A 607 -0.05 -35.19 15.53
C LYS A 607 -0.40 -34.03 16.45
N ASP A 608 -1.31 -33.17 16.01
CA ASP A 608 -1.70 -31.94 16.71
C ASP A 608 -3.22 -31.74 16.60
N ASP A 609 -3.87 -31.33 17.69
CA ASP A 609 -5.33 -31.35 17.93
C ASP A 609 -6.10 -32.50 17.23
N GLY A 610 -5.58 -33.73 17.34
CA GLY A 610 -6.20 -34.92 16.75
C GLY A 610 -5.98 -35.11 15.24
N LYS A 611 -5.64 -34.06 14.48
CA LYS A 611 -5.17 -34.09 13.09
C LYS A 611 -3.73 -34.61 12.98
N TRP A 612 -3.33 -35.01 11.78
CA TRP A 612 -1.93 -35.31 11.43
C TRP A 612 -1.43 -34.31 10.40
N TYR A 613 -0.15 -33.98 10.51
CA TYR A 613 0.58 -33.05 9.65
C TYR A 613 1.94 -33.67 9.31
N TYR A 614 2.56 -33.26 8.22
CA TYR A 614 3.93 -33.64 7.88
C TYR A 614 4.81 -32.39 7.83
N LEU A 615 5.96 -32.46 8.49
CA LEU A 615 7.01 -31.45 8.44
C LEU A 615 8.19 -32.04 7.65
N ASP A 616 8.71 -31.33 6.66
CA ASP A 616 9.84 -31.79 5.85
C ASP A 616 11.15 -31.83 6.66
N ASN A 617 12.24 -32.30 6.04
CA ASN A 617 13.58 -32.32 6.65
C ASN A 617 14.10 -30.92 7.03
N SER A 618 13.53 -29.86 6.44
CA SER A 618 13.75 -28.45 6.79
C SER A 618 12.92 -27.98 7.98
N GLY A 619 11.94 -28.76 8.45
CA GLY A 619 10.91 -28.37 9.41
C GLY A 619 9.66 -27.73 8.81
N ALA A 620 9.65 -27.46 7.49
CA ALA A 620 8.55 -26.82 6.78
C ALA A 620 7.31 -27.72 6.69
N MET A 621 6.12 -27.17 6.94
CA MET A 621 4.86 -27.92 6.80
C MET A 621 4.54 -28.22 5.33
N HIS A 622 4.43 -29.50 5.00
CA HIS A 622 4.11 -29.97 3.65
C HIS A 622 2.59 -29.90 3.40
N THR A 623 2.18 -29.38 2.25
CA THR A 623 0.79 -29.37 1.76
C THR A 623 0.68 -30.17 0.45
N GLY A 624 -0.51 -30.62 0.06
CA GLY A 624 -0.72 -31.40 -1.17
C GLY A 624 -0.14 -32.82 -1.13
N TRP A 625 0.41 -33.27 -2.26
CA TRP A 625 0.83 -34.65 -2.50
C TRP A 625 2.17 -35.02 -1.87
N LEU A 626 2.16 -35.93 -0.89
CA LEU A 626 3.36 -36.46 -0.23
C LEU A 626 3.55 -37.95 -0.53
N CYS A 627 4.78 -38.37 -0.79
CA CYS A 627 5.18 -39.78 -0.87
C CYS A 627 6.18 -40.11 0.24
N ASP A 628 5.74 -40.80 1.29
CA ASP A 628 6.56 -41.20 2.44
C ASP A 628 6.55 -42.74 2.60
N GLY A 629 7.71 -43.33 2.86
CA GLY A 629 7.88 -44.78 2.96
C GLY A 629 7.47 -45.60 1.73
N GLY A 630 7.19 -44.96 0.59
CA GLY A 630 6.60 -45.58 -0.60
C GLY A 630 5.06 -45.62 -0.62
N ALA A 631 4.40 -45.01 0.37
CA ALA A 631 2.96 -44.77 0.38
C ALA A 631 2.65 -43.30 0.03
N TRP A 632 1.55 -43.08 -0.68
CA TRP A 632 1.08 -41.74 -1.04
C TRP A 632 0.05 -41.22 -0.04
N TYR A 633 0.16 -39.93 0.26
CA TYR A 633 -0.68 -39.18 1.19
C TYR A 633 -1.09 -37.86 0.55
N TYR A 634 -2.16 -37.24 1.04
CA TYR A 634 -2.55 -35.89 0.69
C TYR A 634 -2.78 -35.07 1.96
N LEU A 635 -2.16 -33.90 2.01
CA LEU A 635 -2.34 -32.89 3.05
C LEU A 635 -3.20 -31.76 2.46
N ASP A 636 -4.27 -31.35 3.14
CA ASP A 636 -5.07 -30.19 2.73
C ASP A 636 -4.23 -28.89 2.77
N SER A 637 -4.78 -27.77 2.29
CA SER A 637 -4.09 -26.47 2.29
C SER A 637 -3.83 -25.90 3.69
N ASP A 638 -4.49 -26.42 4.74
CA ASP A 638 -4.17 -26.16 6.15
C ASP A 638 -3.11 -27.12 6.71
N GLY A 639 -2.50 -27.96 5.86
CA GLY A 639 -1.54 -29.02 6.22
C GLY A 639 -2.17 -30.31 6.76
N ALA A 640 -3.50 -30.39 6.92
CA ALA A 640 -4.13 -31.53 7.57
C ALA A 640 -4.22 -32.76 6.65
N MET A 641 -3.68 -33.89 7.11
CA MET A 641 -3.70 -35.16 6.38
C MET A 641 -5.12 -35.70 6.18
N ARG A 642 -5.49 -35.93 4.92
CA ARG A 642 -6.79 -36.54 4.55
C ARG A 642 -6.95 -37.95 5.10
N THR A 643 -8.19 -38.29 5.41
CA THR A 643 -8.67 -39.69 5.51
C THR A 643 -10.05 -39.79 4.85
N GLY A 644 -10.40 -40.96 4.33
CA GLY A 644 -11.61 -41.16 3.52
C GLY A 644 -11.51 -40.54 2.12
N TRP A 645 -12.67 -40.23 1.52
CA TRP A 645 -12.74 -39.60 0.20
C TRP A 645 -12.28 -38.14 0.21
N PHE A 646 -11.58 -37.75 -0.85
CA PHE A 646 -11.27 -36.36 -1.18
C PHE A 646 -11.16 -36.18 -2.69
N SER A 647 -11.15 -34.93 -3.15
CA SER A 647 -10.92 -34.61 -4.55
C SER A 647 -9.84 -33.55 -4.68
N ASP A 648 -8.94 -33.77 -5.64
CA ASP A 648 -7.93 -32.82 -6.11
C ASP A 648 -8.05 -32.69 -7.63
N GLY A 649 -7.94 -31.48 -8.17
CA GLY A 649 -8.12 -31.19 -9.60
C GLY A 649 -9.45 -31.67 -10.20
N GLY A 650 -10.49 -31.93 -9.38
CA GLY A 650 -11.74 -32.57 -9.82
C GLY A 650 -11.67 -34.10 -9.99
N THR A 651 -10.52 -34.72 -9.74
CA THR A 651 -10.32 -36.18 -9.66
C THR A 651 -10.57 -36.64 -8.22
N TRP A 652 -11.21 -37.80 -8.01
CA TRP A 652 -11.46 -38.35 -6.67
C TRP A 652 -10.40 -39.36 -6.24
N TYR A 653 -10.12 -39.40 -4.95
CA TYR A 653 -9.14 -40.27 -4.30
C TYR A 653 -9.67 -40.76 -2.94
N PHE A 654 -9.12 -41.86 -2.42
CA PHE A 654 -9.47 -42.38 -1.10
C PHE A 654 -8.25 -42.66 -0.24
N ALA A 655 -8.12 -41.94 0.86
CA ALA A 655 -7.13 -42.15 1.91
C ALA A 655 -7.65 -43.14 2.96
N GLY A 656 -6.79 -44.08 3.40
CA GLY A 656 -7.13 -44.96 4.53
C GLY A 656 -7.22 -44.22 5.86
N THR A 657 -7.58 -44.92 6.94
CA THR A 657 -7.56 -44.37 8.32
C THR A 657 -6.16 -43.98 8.80
N SER A 658 -5.12 -44.41 8.08
CA SER A 658 -3.71 -44.04 8.27
C SER A 658 -3.21 -43.01 7.25
N GLY A 659 -4.10 -42.30 6.54
CA GLY A 659 -3.78 -41.32 5.49
C GLY A 659 -3.33 -41.92 4.15
N ALA A 660 -2.57 -43.01 4.18
CA ALA A 660 -2.08 -43.69 3.00
C ALA A 660 -3.21 -44.05 2.00
N LEU A 661 -3.05 -43.64 0.74
CA LEU A 661 -3.97 -43.90 -0.35
C LEU A 661 -4.31 -45.39 -0.53
N LYS A 662 -5.50 -45.63 -1.08
CA LYS A 662 -5.91 -46.94 -1.61
C LYS A 662 -5.78 -46.98 -3.13
N SER A 663 -5.60 -48.20 -3.62
CA SER A 663 -5.45 -48.54 -5.04
C SER A 663 -6.10 -49.90 -5.30
N GLY A 664 -6.47 -50.17 -6.56
CA GLY A 664 -7.30 -51.31 -6.95
C GLY A 664 -8.76 -51.17 -6.49
N TRP A 665 -9.42 -52.31 -6.27
CA TRP A 665 -10.82 -52.35 -5.84
C TRP A 665 -11.02 -51.89 -4.39
N LEU A 666 -11.77 -50.80 -4.22
CA LEU A 666 -12.25 -50.32 -2.93
C LEU A 666 -13.73 -50.64 -2.77
N LYS A 667 -14.14 -51.14 -1.60
CA LYS A 667 -15.55 -51.20 -1.21
C LYS A 667 -15.85 -50.18 -0.12
N ASP A 668 -16.78 -49.26 -0.39
CA ASP A 668 -17.20 -48.24 0.57
C ASP A 668 -18.69 -47.87 0.38
N GLY A 669 -19.37 -47.47 1.46
CA GLY A 669 -20.81 -47.17 1.47
C GLY A 669 -21.76 -48.33 1.12
N GLY A 670 -21.22 -49.50 0.72
CA GLY A 670 -21.95 -50.63 0.15
C GLY A 670 -21.59 -50.91 -1.32
N GLU A 671 -21.09 -49.91 -2.03
CA GLU A 671 -20.70 -49.93 -3.44
C GLU A 671 -19.22 -50.33 -3.63
N TRP A 672 -18.87 -50.70 -4.86
CA TRP A 672 -17.49 -50.92 -5.29
C TRP A 672 -16.99 -49.78 -6.18
N TYR A 673 -15.73 -49.43 -6.05
CA TYR A 673 -15.02 -48.40 -6.83
C TYR A 673 -13.68 -48.96 -7.30
N TYR A 674 -13.14 -48.45 -8.39
CA TYR A 674 -11.78 -48.77 -8.83
C TYR A 674 -10.88 -47.54 -8.71
N LEU A 675 -9.76 -47.72 -8.02
CA LEU A 675 -8.72 -46.71 -7.84
C LEU A 675 -7.48 -47.16 -8.62
N HIS A 676 -6.97 -46.33 -9.52
CA HIS A 676 -5.97 -46.72 -10.51
C HIS A 676 -4.66 -47.23 -9.86
N PRO A 677 -4.22 -48.47 -10.13
CA PRO A 677 -3.16 -49.11 -9.36
C PRO A 677 -1.73 -48.81 -9.83
N SER A 678 -1.54 -48.12 -10.94
CA SER A 678 -0.21 -47.89 -11.53
C SER A 678 0.43 -46.59 -11.04
N HIS A 679 1.76 -46.61 -10.85
CA HIS A 679 2.57 -45.41 -10.59
C HIS A 679 2.97 -44.69 -11.89
N ASP A 680 1.98 -44.41 -12.75
CA ASP A 680 2.13 -43.76 -14.07
C ASP A 680 1.65 -42.29 -14.06
N GLY A 681 1.60 -41.67 -12.87
CA GLY A 681 1.04 -40.33 -12.65
C GLY A 681 -0.43 -40.32 -12.24
N ARG A 682 -1.12 -41.48 -12.20
CA ARG A 682 -2.53 -41.60 -11.78
C ARG A 682 -2.77 -42.43 -10.51
N PHE A 683 -1.73 -42.80 -9.77
CA PHE A 683 -1.85 -43.74 -8.64
C PHE A 683 -2.95 -43.33 -7.63
N GLY A 684 -3.91 -44.23 -7.40
CA GLY A 684 -5.03 -44.06 -6.47
C GLY A 684 -6.16 -43.14 -6.96
N ALA A 685 -6.08 -42.58 -8.16
CA ALA A 685 -7.17 -41.82 -8.78
C ALA A 685 -8.38 -42.72 -9.08
N MET A 686 -9.59 -42.25 -8.80
CA MET A 686 -10.81 -43.00 -9.06
C MET A 686 -11.15 -43.02 -10.55
N ASP A 687 -11.19 -44.21 -11.14
CA ASP A 687 -11.55 -44.38 -12.54
C ASP A 687 -13.06 -44.27 -12.78
N THR A 688 -13.42 -43.79 -13.98
CA THR A 688 -14.80 -43.77 -14.49
C THR A 688 -14.83 -44.30 -15.93
N GLY A 689 -15.97 -44.86 -16.35
CA GLY A 689 -16.10 -45.55 -17.64
C GLY A 689 -15.56 -46.97 -17.61
N TRP A 690 -15.01 -47.44 -18.72
CA TRP A 690 -14.53 -48.82 -18.88
C TRP A 690 -13.12 -49.02 -18.30
N VAL A 691 -13.00 -49.92 -17.32
CA VAL A 691 -11.72 -50.36 -16.72
C VAL A 691 -11.47 -51.82 -17.08
N ARG A 692 -10.19 -52.18 -17.26
CA ARG A 692 -9.77 -53.56 -17.50
C ARG A 692 -8.81 -54.06 -16.42
N ASP A 693 -9.30 -54.96 -15.56
CA ASP A 693 -8.53 -55.56 -14.48
C ASP A 693 -8.46 -57.09 -14.64
N GLY A 694 -7.31 -57.70 -14.34
CA GLY A 694 -7.05 -59.13 -14.54
C GLY A 694 -7.23 -59.65 -15.99
N GLY A 695 -7.47 -58.77 -16.96
CA GLY A 695 -7.87 -59.09 -18.34
C GLY A 695 -9.39 -59.02 -18.60
N THR A 696 -10.20 -58.92 -17.56
CA THR A 696 -11.67 -58.75 -17.56
C THR A 696 -12.04 -57.28 -17.65
N TRP A 697 -13.18 -56.96 -18.27
CA TRP A 697 -13.72 -55.58 -18.35
C TRP A 697 -14.80 -55.34 -17.29
N TYR A 698 -14.81 -54.12 -16.75
CA TYR A 698 -15.75 -53.59 -15.77
C TYR A 698 -16.15 -52.17 -16.17
N TYR A 699 -17.26 -51.66 -15.64
CA TYR A 699 -17.70 -50.27 -15.89
C TYR A 699 -18.03 -49.53 -14.60
N LEU A 700 -17.41 -48.36 -14.43
CA LEU A 700 -17.58 -47.47 -13.28
C LEU A 700 -18.42 -46.25 -13.72
N SER A 701 -19.42 -45.87 -12.92
CA SER A 701 -20.41 -44.84 -13.28
C SER A 701 -19.80 -43.43 -13.41
N PRO A 702 -19.88 -42.77 -14.58
CA PRO A 702 -19.55 -41.34 -14.72
C PRO A 702 -20.70 -40.40 -14.28
N LYS A 703 -21.73 -40.94 -13.59
CA LYS A 703 -23.06 -40.31 -13.35
C LYS A 703 -23.85 -39.94 -14.62
N ALA A 704 -25.15 -39.71 -14.56
CA ALA A 704 -26.05 -39.78 -13.39
C ALA A 704 -26.95 -41.03 -13.41
N GLY A 705 -27.20 -41.60 -12.23
CA GLY A 705 -28.08 -42.78 -12.04
C GLY A 705 -27.70 -43.63 -10.82
N ALA A 706 -26.41 -43.65 -10.48
CA ALA A 706 -25.81 -44.27 -9.30
C ALA A 706 -24.72 -43.32 -8.73
N PRO A 707 -24.06 -43.62 -7.59
CA PRO A 707 -22.88 -42.88 -7.14
C PRO A 707 -21.78 -42.82 -8.21
N GLU A 708 -20.90 -41.82 -8.14
CA GLU A 708 -19.84 -41.61 -9.13
C GLU A 708 -18.69 -42.58 -8.90
N GLY A 709 -18.08 -43.11 -9.95
CA GLY A 709 -17.10 -44.19 -9.85
C GLY A 709 -17.67 -45.54 -9.40
N SER A 710 -18.97 -45.64 -9.08
CA SER A 710 -19.57 -46.91 -8.61
C SER A 710 -19.64 -47.95 -9.73
N MET A 711 -19.17 -49.15 -9.43
CA MET A 711 -19.17 -50.30 -10.33
C MET A 711 -20.59 -50.74 -10.67
N GLN A 712 -20.91 -50.76 -11.97
CA GLN A 712 -22.23 -51.12 -12.44
C GLN A 712 -22.42 -52.63 -12.55
N THR A 713 -23.66 -53.10 -12.40
CA THR A 713 -24.09 -54.49 -12.63
C THR A 713 -25.38 -54.51 -13.46
N GLY A 714 -25.65 -55.61 -14.15
CA GLY A 714 -26.81 -55.75 -15.03
C GLY A 714 -26.57 -55.21 -16.45
N TRP A 715 -27.65 -54.78 -17.11
CA TRP A 715 -27.61 -54.29 -18.49
C TRP A 715 -27.19 -52.82 -18.57
N LEU A 716 -26.07 -52.56 -19.24
CA LEU A 716 -25.50 -51.23 -19.48
C LEU A 716 -25.71 -50.80 -20.93
N TYR A 717 -26.13 -49.56 -21.16
CA TYR A 717 -26.12 -48.93 -22.48
C TYR A 717 -24.98 -47.91 -22.57
N ASN A 718 -24.03 -48.10 -23.49
CA ASN A 718 -22.86 -47.25 -23.65
C ASN A 718 -22.42 -47.23 -25.13
N GLY A 719 -21.99 -46.08 -25.66
CA GLY A 719 -21.47 -45.97 -27.03
C GLY A 719 -22.43 -46.38 -28.16
N GLY A 720 -23.74 -46.44 -27.89
CA GLY A 720 -24.76 -46.92 -28.84
C GLY A 720 -25.05 -48.44 -28.75
N ALA A 721 -24.29 -49.18 -27.96
CA ALA A 721 -24.39 -50.63 -27.76
C ALA A 721 -24.92 -51.00 -26.36
N TRP A 722 -25.47 -52.21 -26.24
CA TRP A 722 -25.83 -52.81 -24.95
C TRP A 722 -24.79 -53.86 -24.55
N TYR A 723 -24.42 -53.85 -23.27
CA TYR A 723 -23.49 -54.77 -22.63
C TYR A 723 -24.15 -55.36 -21.38
N TYR A 724 -23.66 -56.50 -20.90
CA TYR A 724 -24.09 -57.07 -19.63
C TYR A 724 -22.91 -57.27 -18.68
N LEU A 725 -23.06 -56.75 -17.47
CA LEU A 725 -22.14 -56.90 -16.35
C LEU A 725 -22.81 -57.84 -15.35
N ASP A 726 -22.10 -58.88 -14.89
CA ASP A 726 -22.69 -59.86 -13.98
C ASP A 726 -22.79 -59.34 -12.52
N GLY A 727 -23.17 -60.21 -11.58
CA GLY A 727 -23.29 -59.86 -10.15
C GLY A 727 -21.96 -59.52 -9.46
N SER A 728 -20.82 -59.69 -10.14
CA SER A 728 -19.49 -59.24 -9.74
C SER A 728 -19.00 -58.01 -10.53
N GLY A 729 -19.83 -57.47 -11.43
CA GLY A 729 -19.49 -56.36 -12.32
C GLY A 729 -18.70 -56.77 -13.57
N ALA A 730 -18.36 -58.05 -13.73
CA ALA A 730 -17.58 -58.55 -14.86
C ALA A 730 -18.40 -58.55 -16.16
N MET A 731 -17.85 -57.99 -17.23
CA MET A 731 -18.49 -57.97 -18.55
C MET A 731 -18.56 -59.36 -19.16
N ALA A 732 -19.76 -59.82 -19.47
CA ALA A 732 -20.02 -61.08 -20.14
C ALA A 732 -19.59 -61.03 -21.62
N THR A 733 -18.97 -62.11 -22.12
CA THR A 733 -18.54 -62.26 -23.53
C THR A 733 -18.81 -63.67 -24.05
N ASN A 734 -19.18 -63.81 -25.33
CA ASN A 734 -19.48 -65.09 -26.00
C ASN A 734 -20.42 -66.00 -25.19
N THR A 735 -21.52 -65.44 -24.65
CA THR A 735 -22.40 -66.17 -23.73
C THR A 735 -23.84 -65.66 -23.75
N TRP A 736 -24.75 -66.43 -23.17
CA TRP A 736 -26.18 -66.14 -23.09
C TRP A 736 -26.57 -65.55 -21.74
N VAL A 737 -27.20 -64.37 -21.77
CA VAL A 737 -27.77 -63.67 -20.63
C VAL A 737 -29.29 -63.80 -20.70
N GLY A 738 -29.80 -64.88 -20.10
CA GLY A 738 -31.21 -65.26 -20.21
C GLY A 738 -31.56 -65.64 -21.65
N LYS A 739 -32.21 -64.73 -22.39
CA LYS A 739 -32.61 -64.92 -23.80
C LYS A 739 -31.85 -64.05 -24.80
N TYR A 740 -30.77 -63.39 -24.37
CA TYR A 740 -29.98 -62.47 -25.20
C TYR A 740 -28.53 -62.96 -25.27
N HIS A 741 -27.91 -62.96 -26.45
CA HIS A 741 -26.52 -63.37 -26.61
C HIS A 741 -25.58 -62.16 -26.68
N VAL A 742 -24.47 -62.19 -25.95
CA VAL A 742 -23.40 -61.19 -26.06
C VAL A 742 -22.18 -61.80 -26.76
N ASN A 743 -21.64 -61.08 -27.74
CA ASN A 743 -20.54 -61.57 -28.59
C ASN A 743 -19.16 -61.46 -27.89
N GLY A 744 -18.09 -61.74 -28.63
CA GLY A 744 -16.71 -61.70 -28.11
C GLY A 744 -16.20 -60.32 -27.69
N ALA A 745 -16.91 -59.25 -28.05
CA ALA A 745 -16.65 -57.88 -27.60
C ALA A 745 -17.63 -57.43 -26.49
N GLY A 746 -18.45 -58.34 -25.96
CA GLY A 746 -19.47 -58.08 -24.92
C GLY A 746 -20.74 -57.38 -25.40
N VAL A 747 -20.84 -57.07 -26.70
CA VAL A 747 -21.98 -56.39 -27.30
C VAL A 747 -23.15 -57.37 -27.49
N TRP A 748 -24.35 -56.96 -27.10
CA TRP A 748 -25.60 -57.69 -27.40
C TRP A 748 -25.81 -57.83 -28.91
N ASP A 749 -25.79 -59.07 -29.38
CA ASP A 749 -26.08 -59.44 -30.75
C ASP A 749 -27.60 -59.52 -30.98
N ARG A 750 -28.10 -58.77 -31.96
CA ARG A 750 -29.52 -58.72 -32.35
C ARG A 750 -29.89 -59.69 -33.47
N THR A 751 -28.98 -60.58 -33.87
CA THR A 751 -29.19 -61.54 -34.98
C THR A 751 -29.63 -62.94 -34.51
N TRP A 752 -29.84 -63.13 -33.20
CA TRP A 752 -30.26 -64.38 -32.55
C TRP A 752 -31.58 -64.22 -31.77
#